data_AF-A0A084G7K5-F1
#
_entry.id   AF-A0A084G7K5-F1
#
_cell.length_a   1.000
_cell.length_b   1.000
_cell.length_c   1.000
_cell.angle_alpha   90.00
_cell.angle_beta   90.00
_cell.angle_gamma   90.00
#
_symmetry.space_group_name_H-M   'P 1'
#
loop_
_entity.id
_entity.type
_entity.pdbx_description
1 polymer ?
#
loop_
_entity_poly.entity_id
_entity_poly.type
_entity_poly.pdbx_seq_one_letter_code
_entity_poly.pdbx_strand_id
1 'polypeptide(L)'
;MDCSVDSEYSLRPSAQTQSKGLDGSVRLDIDLKESLKIWEFPWVLSYRVGLHNELKRVATSKEGKGTPAVLKTSSQVVDVDVESATITLRDGTRVSGDMVLGADGVSSITRKAIVGESHKPFDSGKSAFRFLIPHEKIRENADTKKFTEREGYMTIWYGDDRRLVMYPCNDNTTMNLVGIHPTELSASEGEGWSRVGNKETLLETYKDFGPTVASLLQLTDPAELKVWTLLDMDRIPRWTKGRLALLGDAAHPFLPHQGQGGGVAIEDATSIVALFPLGTTRDEIPERLSLYEKIRDERAHKIQEFTRVAGADLNDATRKSFNIMEYSKYNYGFSEWHNSTRALKEHLWARNGPTYWRQPISFGPMTSPRQDHYGRLIPSDKSRYVTHSLRFKTSATYLQTLFPTKSFSFVSPGTVVEASFQCTQLDKMGWLGGGGYHYAGLWIHGVQYEKKDGTKIVGSFLPVLFESLTDPITTGREELGMPKLYCDINVTGTESSSRVACGWRGASFLTMKLDDLADMPLENGTHSANCKTSDQPTAAPSQAPKPVEQGLFVYRYIPAVGKRGVADAEYPVFIDYKKATATRVADKTVWSRKGSIEADGRDWESLPTLHHIAAGLAEVPVYEVIEAKIEEGHGVEDLSQAERIE
;
A
#
# COMPACT_ATOMS: atom_id res chain seq x y z
N MET A 1 16.63 -3.41 -14.66
CA MET A 1 16.81 -4.09 -15.96
C MET A 1 18.00 -3.41 -16.60
N ASP A 2 19.10 -4.14 -16.78
CA ASP A 2 20.27 -3.65 -17.50
C ASP A 2 19.87 -3.45 -18.97
N CYS A 3 19.83 -2.20 -19.43
CA CYS A 3 19.60 -1.84 -20.83
C CYS A 3 20.88 -1.99 -21.68
N SER A 4 21.62 -3.09 -21.46
CA SER A 4 22.88 -3.40 -22.16
C SER A 4 22.78 -4.67 -23.01
N VAL A 5 21.59 -4.95 -23.54
CA VAL A 5 21.42 -5.97 -24.58
C VAL A 5 21.33 -5.26 -25.91
N ASP A 6 22.26 -5.61 -26.82
CA ASP A 6 22.25 -5.35 -28.25
C ASP A 6 20.85 -5.57 -28.84
N SER A 7 20.02 -4.53 -28.86
CA SER A 7 18.66 -4.62 -29.37
C SER A 7 18.60 -3.78 -30.64
N GLU A 8 18.28 -4.42 -31.76
CA GLU A 8 18.04 -3.86 -33.11
C GLU A 8 16.91 -2.80 -33.16
N TYR A 9 16.50 -2.23 -32.03
CA TYR A 9 15.31 -1.40 -31.90
C TYR A 9 15.68 0.04 -31.55
N SER A 10 15.81 0.87 -32.59
CA SER A 10 15.31 2.26 -32.81
C SER A 10 15.04 3.26 -31.66
N LEU A 11 15.47 3.01 -30.42
CA LEU A 11 15.36 3.91 -29.28
C LEU A 11 16.67 4.66 -29.09
N ARG A 12 16.62 5.99 -29.12
CA ARG A 12 17.79 6.85 -28.88
C ARG A 12 17.55 7.74 -27.68
N PRO A 13 18.43 7.75 -26.68
CA PRO A 13 18.39 8.78 -25.63
C PRO A 13 18.48 10.17 -26.25
N SER A 14 17.61 11.07 -25.79
CA SER A 14 17.68 12.50 -26.12
C SER A 14 18.95 13.07 -25.50
N ALA A 15 19.80 13.68 -26.33
CA ALA A 15 21.10 14.20 -25.90
C ALA A 15 21.11 15.73 -25.78
N GLN A 16 20.34 16.42 -26.62
CA GLN A 16 20.41 17.88 -26.73
C GLN A 16 19.16 18.44 -27.40
N THR A 17 18.75 19.65 -27.02
CA THR A 17 17.65 20.37 -27.64
C THR A 17 18.12 21.76 -28.10
N GLN A 18 17.81 22.10 -29.35
CA GLN A 18 18.04 23.45 -29.89
C GLN A 18 16.73 24.09 -30.34
N SER A 19 16.55 25.37 -30.02
CA SER A 19 15.49 26.20 -30.57
C SER A 19 16.03 27.30 -31.48
N LYS A 20 15.30 27.58 -32.55
CA LYS A 20 15.65 28.58 -33.57
C LYS A 20 14.49 29.53 -33.86
N GLY A 21 14.81 30.77 -34.21
CA GLY A 21 13.87 31.72 -34.80
C GLY A 21 13.61 31.45 -36.29
N LEU A 22 12.69 32.23 -36.89
CA LEU A 22 12.37 32.19 -38.32
C LEU A 22 13.58 32.45 -39.22
N ASP A 23 14.47 33.35 -38.81
CA ASP A 23 15.71 33.69 -39.49
C ASP A 23 16.81 32.62 -39.36
N GLY A 24 16.55 31.54 -38.61
CA GLY A 24 17.50 30.47 -38.32
C GLY A 24 18.47 30.78 -37.17
N SER A 25 18.36 31.96 -36.54
CA SER A 25 19.15 32.32 -35.35
C SER A 25 18.89 31.33 -34.22
N VAL A 26 19.96 30.90 -33.54
CA VAL A 26 19.86 30.00 -32.39
C VAL A 26 19.39 30.81 -31.19
N ARG A 27 18.24 30.42 -30.62
CA ARG A 27 17.68 31.03 -29.40
C ARG A 27 18.09 30.26 -28.14
N LEU A 28 18.19 28.94 -28.24
CA LEU A 28 18.58 28.06 -27.16
C LEU A 28 19.35 26.87 -27.73
N ASP A 29 20.43 26.46 -27.06
CA ASP A 29 21.15 25.22 -27.37
C ASP A 29 21.64 24.61 -26.05
N ILE A 30 21.01 23.52 -25.60
CA ILE A 30 21.27 22.90 -24.29
C ILE A 30 21.63 21.43 -24.45
N ASP A 31 22.83 21.05 -24.00
CA ASP A 31 23.19 19.65 -23.77
C ASP A 31 22.44 19.11 -22.54
N LEU A 32 21.67 18.05 -22.75
CA LEU A 32 20.79 17.44 -21.75
C LEU A 32 21.43 16.23 -21.07
N LYS A 33 22.59 15.74 -21.50
CA LYS A 33 23.14 14.45 -21.02
C LYS A 33 23.35 14.40 -19.51
N GLU A 34 23.99 15.43 -18.94
CA GLU A 34 24.22 15.49 -17.48
C GLU A 34 22.95 15.86 -16.71
N SER A 35 22.14 16.78 -17.25
CA SER A 35 20.93 17.25 -16.58
C SER A 35 19.84 16.17 -16.52
N LEU A 36 19.81 15.22 -17.47
CA LEU A 36 18.87 14.09 -17.49
C LEU A 36 19.25 12.97 -16.51
N LYS A 37 20.46 12.95 -15.93
CA LYS A 37 20.86 11.94 -14.93
C LYS A 37 20.08 12.02 -13.61
N ILE A 38 19.29 13.07 -13.40
CA ILE A 38 18.40 13.19 -12.24
C ILE A 38 17.20 12.23 -12.33
N TRP A 39 16.89 11.71 -13.52
CA TRP A 39 15.78 10.78 -13.75
C TRP A 39 16.27 9.33 -13.71
N GLU A 40 15.43 8.44 -13.19
CA GLU A 40 15.74 7.00 -13.09
C GLU A 40 15.94 6.35 -14.47
N PHE A 41 15.22 6.85 -15.48
CA PHE A 41 15.26 6.34 -16.85
C PHE A 41 15.55 7.47 -17.85
N PRO A 42 16.27 7.18 -18.95
CA PRO A 42 16.57 8.18 -19.96
C PRO A 42 15.31 8.57 -20.74
N TRP A 43 15.25 9.84 -21.14
CA TRP A 43 14.27 10.27 -22.14
C TRP A 43 14.67 9.70 -23.51
N VAL A 44 13.79 8.91 -24.13
CA VAL A 44 14.03 8.30 -25.44
C VAL A 44 13.19 8.93 -26.55
N LEU A 45 13.81 9.05 -27.72
CA LEU A 45 13.16 9.34 -29.00
C LEU A 45 12.99 8.02 -29.76
N SER A 46 11.80 7.79 -30.31
CA SER A 46 11.46 6.52 -30.96
C SER A 46 10.62 6.72 -32.19
N TYR A 47 10.83 5.84 -33.17
CA TYR A 47 9.84 5.61 -34.21
C TYR A 47 8.67 4.81 -33.65
N ARG A 48 7.44 5.31 -33.83
CA ARG A 48 6.22 4.70 -33.26
C ARG A 48 6.04 3.25 -33.67
N VAL A 49 6.27 2.92 -34.94
CA VAL A 49 6.08 1.55 -35.46
C VAL A 49 7.07 0.58 -34.81
N GLY A 50 8.33 1.01 -34.65
CA GLY A 50 9.35 0.23 -33.95
C GLY A 50 8.96 -0.08 -32.51
N LEU A 51 8.62 0.95 -31.74
CA LEU A 51 8.18 0.80 -30.35
C LEU A 51 6.94 -0.09 -30.23
N HIS A 52 5.93 0.14 -31.08
CA HIS A 52 4.70 -0.65 -31.06
C HIS A 52 4.94 -2.13 -31.41
N ASN A 53 5.81 -2.42 -32.39
CA ASN A 53 6.16 -3.79 -32.74
C ASN A 53 6.89 -4.50 -31.60
N GLU A 54 7.78 -3.80 -30.89
CA GLU A 54 8.50 -4.38 -29.76
C GLU A 54 7.57 -4.63 -28.56
N LEU A 55 6.71 -3.66 -28.22
CA LEU A 55 5.67 -3.86 -27.20
C LEU A 55 4.77 -5.04 -27.55
N LYS A 56 4.36 -5.18 -28.83
CA LYS A 56 3.59 -6.33 -29.32
C LYS A 56 4.36 -7.64 -29.15
N ARG A 57 5.65 -7.68 -29.52
CA ARG A 57 6.50 -8.86 -29.38
C ARG A 57 6.60 -9.28 -27.91
N VAL A 58 6.90 -8.35 -27.02
CA VAL A 58 7.03 -8.60 -25.58
C VAL A 58 5.69 -9.07 -24.99
N ALA A 59 4.57 -8.40 -25.30
CA ALA A 59 3.26 -8.75 -24.77
C ALA A 59 2.75 -10.14 -25.23
N THR A 60 3.21 -10.62 -26.39
CA THR A 60 2.80 -11.92 -26.96
C THR A 60 3.84 -13.03 -26.78
N SER A 61 5.02 -12.70 -26.23
CA SER A 61 6.10 -13.65 -25.96
C SER A 61 5.82 -14.50 -24.72
N LYS A 62 6.32 -15.75 -24.73
CA LYS A 62 6.33 -16.66 -23.58
C LYS A 62 7.47 -16.40 -22.59
N GLU A 63 8.42 -15.53 -22.96
CA GLU A 63 9.61 -15.22 -22.15
C GLU A 63 9.30 -14.24 -21.00
N GLY A 64 8.16 -13.55 -21.07
CA GLY A 64 7.71 -12.59 -20.06
C GLY A 64 7.03 -13.25 -18.84
N LYS A 65 6.75 -12.44 -17.81
CA LYS A 65 5.95 -12.86 -16.66
C LYS A 65 4.46 -12.87 -17.04
N GLY A 66 3.76 -13.93 -16.64
CA GLY A 66 2.31 -14.05 -16.83
C GLY A 66 1.92 -14.80 -18.10
N THR A 67 0.63 -14.73 -18.43
CA THR A 67 0.09 -15.38 -19.64
C THR A 67 0.29 -14.45 -20.84
N PRO A 68 0.86 -14.92 -21.97
CA PRO A 68 1.00 -14.10 -23.18
C PRO A 68 -0.35 -13.59 -23.69
N ALA A 69 -0.38 -12.34 -24.14
CA ALA A 69 -1.58 -11.74 -24.69
C ALA A 69 -1.99 -12.43 -26.00
N VAL A 70 -3.30 -12.62 -26.20
CA VAL A 70 -3.87 -13.12 -27.45
C VAL A 70 -4.26 -11.93 -28.32
N LEU A 71 -3.54 -11.71 -29.41
CA LEU A 71 -3.83 -10.62 -30.34
C LEU A 71 -4.77 -11.09 -31.46
N LYS A 72 -5.95 -10.48 -31.55
CA LYS A 72 -6.90 -10.67 -32.67
C LYS A 72 -7.01 -9.37 -33.48
N THR A 73 -6.32 -9.33 -34.62
CA THR A 73 -6.41 -8.19 -35.54
C THR A 73 -7.70 -8.27 -36.38
N SER A 74 -8.04 -7.17 -37.06
CA SER A 74 -9.25 -7.07 -37.90
C SER A 74 -10.56 -7.43 -37.18
N SER A 75 -10.57 -7.31 -35.85
CA SER A 75 -11.70 -7.64 -34.98
C SER A 75 -12.32 -6.35 -34.46
N GLN A 76 -13.04 -5.64 -35.34
CA GLN A 76 -13.60 -4.34 -34.98
C GLN A 76 -14.70 -4.50 -33.93
N VAL A 77 -14.49 -3.89 -32.76
CA VAL A 77 -15.51 -3.75 -31.73
C VAL A 77 -16.52 -2.69 -32.18
N VAL A 78 -17.81 -2.98 -32.02
CA VAL A 78 -18.92 -2.07 -32.39
C VAL A 78 -19.81 -1.70 -31.22
N ASP A 79 -19.80 -2.50 -30.16
CA ASP A 79 -20.60 -2.26 -28.95
C ASP A 79 -19.93 -2.87 -27.71
N VAL A 80 -20.23 -2.31 -26.53
CA VAL A 80 -19.69 -2.75 -25.24
C VAL A 80 -20.76 -2.67 -24.15
N ASP A 81 -21.03 -3.81 -23.52
CA ASP A 81 -21.81 -3.90 -22.29
C ASP A 81 -20.87 -3.72 -21.09
N VAL A 82 -21.07 -2.59 -20.40
CA VAL A 82 -20.24 -2.15 -19.27
C VAL A 82 -20.46 -2.96 -18.00
N GLU A 83 -21.63 -3.58 -17.81
CA GLU A 83 -21.96 -4.33 -16.59
C GLU A 83 -21.45 -5.76 -16.68
N SER A 84 -21.62 -6.40 -17.85
CA SER A 84 -21.17 -7.78 -18.09
C SER A 84 -19.75 -7.89 -18.63
N ALA A 85 -19.05 -6.77 -18.84
CA ALA A 85 -17.73 -6.72 -19.47
C ALA A 85 -17.67 -7.50 -20.79
N THR A 86 -18.67 -7.26 -21.66
CA THR A 86 -18.82 -7.96 -22.94
C THR A 86 -18.67 -7.00 -24.10
N ILE A 87 -17.80 -7.34 -25.04
CA ILE A 87 -17.67 -6.62 -26.32
C ILE A 87 -18.41 -7.38 -27.43
N THR A 88 -19.00 -6.64 -28.36
CA THR A 88 -19.59 -7.18 -29.59
C THR A 88 -18.75 -6.73 -30.77
N LEU A 89 -18.33 -7.69 -31.59
CA LEU A 89 -17.58 -7.45 -32.82
C LEU A 89 -18.54 -7.20 -33.99
N ARG A 90 -18.05 -6.57 -35.06
CA ARG A 90 -18.84 -6.25 -36.26
C ARG A 90 -19.50 -7.48 -36.91
N ASP A 91 -18.89 -8.65 -36.79
CA ASP A 91 -19.43 -9.91 -37.31
C ASP A 91 -20.53 -10.53 -36.42
N GLY A 92 -20.88 -9.87 -35.31
CA GLY A 92 -21.85 -10.33 -34.32
C GLY A 92 -21.26 -11.21 -33.21
N THR A 93 -19.98 -11.58 -33.29
CA THR A 93 -19.29 -12.34 -32.24
C THR A 93 -19.27 -11.55 -30.93
N ARG A 94 -19.61 -12.22 -29.83
CA ARG A 94 -19.54 -11.64 -28.47
C ARG A 94 -18.39 -12.26 -27.68
N VAL A 95 -17.63 -11.42 -27.00
CA VAL A 95 -16.50 -11.85 -26.16
C VAL A 95 -16.65 -11.21 -24.78
N SER A 96 -16.63 -12.02 -23.73
CA SER A 96 -16.78 -11.56 -22.35
C SER A 96 -15.51 -11.83 -21.55
N GLY A 97 -15.25 -10.96 -20.56
CA GLY A 97 -14.14 -11.11 -19.61
C GLY A 97 -14.54 -10.61 -18.22
N ASP A 98 -13.55 -10.39 -17.35
CA ASP A 98 -13.79 -9.84 -16.01
C ASP A 98 -13.92 -8.31 -16.03
N MET A 99 -13.26 -7.66 -17.01
CA MET A 99 -13.31 -6.23 -17.27
C MET A 99 -12.96 -5.94 -18.74
N VAL A 100 -13.32 -4.75 -19.22
CA VAL A 100 -12.93 -4.22 -20.53
C VAL A 100 -12.07 -2.97 -20.32
N LEU A 101 -10.94 -2.89 -21.03
CA LEU A 101 -10.07 -1.71 -21.04
C LEU A 101 -10.16 -1.04 -22.42
N GLY A 102 -10.77 0.14 -22.46
CA GLY A 102 -10.97 0.95 -23.66
C GLY A 102 -9.75 1.80 -23.99
N ALA A 103 -8.85 1.25 -24.79
CA ALA A 103 -7.69 1.94 -25.36
C ALA A 103 -7.84 2.15 -26.88
N ASP A 104 -9.07 2.42 -27.34
CA ASP A 104 -9.48 2.52 -28.75
C ASP A 104 -9.29 3.93 -29.36
N GLY A 105 -8.56 4.78 -28.65
CA GLY A 105 -8.08 6.06 -29.14
C GLY A 105 -9.13 7.17 -29.22
N VAL A 106 -8.76 8.27 -29.85
CA VAL A 106 -9.57 9.50 -29.94
C VAL A 106 -10.97 9.32 -30.55
N SER A 107 -11.20 8.35 -31.45
CA SER A 107 -12.53 8.04 -32.01
C SER A 107 -13.28 6.95 -31.23
N SER A 108 -13.00 6.86 -29.92
CA SER A 108 -13.45 5.79 -29.04
C SER A 108 -14.96 5.49 -29.09
N ILE A 109 -15.30 4.22 -29.28
CA ILE A 109 -16.64 3.69 -29.03
C ILE A 109 -16.83 3.35 -27.55
N THR A 110 -15.76 3.00 -26.84
CA THR A 110 -15.82 2.67 -25.41
C THR A 110 -16.16 3.91 -24.58
N ARG A 111 -15.64 5.09 -24.96
CA ARG A 111 -16.01 6.37 -24.35
C ARG A 111 -17.51 6.63 -24.49
N LYS A 112 -18.10 6.34 -25.65
CA LYS A 112 -19.55 6.49 -25.87
C LYS A 112 -20.37 5.62 -24.91
N ALA A 113 -19.92 4.41 -24.60
CA ALA A 113 -20.59 3.53 -23.64
C ALA A 113 -20.60 4.08 -22.20
N ILE A 114 -19.63 4.94 -21.86
CA ILE A 114 -19.51 5.56 -20.53
C ILE A 114 -20.28 6.89 -20.46
N VAL A 115 -19.95 7.84 -21.33
CA VAL A 115 -20.41 9.25 -21.24
C VAL A 115 -21.39 9.66 -22.34
N GLY A 116 -21.81 8.72 -23.20
CA GLY A 116 -22.71 9.00 -24.33
C GLY A 116 -22.02 9.70 -25.50
N GLU A 117 -22.82 10.21 -26.43
CA GLU A 117 -22.32 10.85 -27.66
C GLU A 117 -21.90 12.32 -27.48
N SER A 118 -22.16 12.96 -26.34
CA SER A 118 -21.95 14.40 -26.18
C SER A 118 -20.48 14.83 -26.15
N HIS A 119 -19.55 13.94 -25.80
CA HIS A 119 -18.13 14.27 -25.65
C HIS A 119 -17.34 13.76 -26.87
N LYS A 120 -17.30 14.60 -27.90
CA LYS A 120 -16.57 14.35 -29.16
C LYS A 120 -15.32 15.24 -29.23
N PRO A 121 -14.21 14.74 -29.81
CA PRO A 121 -13.07 15.59 -30.12
C PRO A 121 -13.46 16.72 -31.07
N PHE A 122 -12.83 17.87 -30.92
CA PHE A 122 -12.99 19.04 -31.78
C PHE A 122 -11.66 19.44 -32.42
N ASP A 123 -11.71 20.13 -33.56
CA ASP A 123 -10.53 20.67 -34.24
C ASP A 123 -9.90 21.77 -33.37
N SER A 124 -8.60 21.67 -33.10
CA SER A 124 -7.87 22.66 -32.33
C SER A 124 -7.53 23.94 -33.13
N GLY A 125 -7.92 24.01 -34.40
CA GLY A 125 -7.54 25.05 -35.35
C GLY A 125 -6.12 24.89 -35.90
N LYS A 126 -5.45 23.77 -35.61
CA LYS A 126 -4.08 23.48 -36.06
C LYS A 126 -4.02 22.13 -36.75
N SER A 127 -3.16 22.06 -37.76
CA SER A 127 -2.82 20.84 -38.49
C SER A 127 -1.32 20.60 -38.45
N ALA A 128 -0.90 19.37 -38.73
CA ALA A 128 0.50 18.96 -38.75
C ALA A 128 0.87 18.23 -40.03
N PHE A 129 1.84 18.77 -40.77
CA PHE A 129 2.60 17.99 -41.74
C PHE A 129 3.49 17.00 -40.99
N ARG A 130 3.48 15.73 -41.39
CA ARG A 130 4.36 14.68 -40.86
C ARG A 130 4.97 13.91 -42.00
N PHE A 131 6.29 13.77 -41.96
CA PHE A 131 7.07 13.07 -42.97
C PHE A 131 8.43 12.68 -42.41
N LEU A 132 9.07 11.73 -43.08
CA LEU A 132 10.39 11.22 -42.76
C LEU A 132 11.36 11.62 -43.86
N ILE A 133 12.59 11.98 -43.49
CA ILE A 133 13.68 12.17 -44.45
C ILE A 133 14.83 11.24 -44.05
N PRO A 134 15.33 10.38 -44.97
CA PRO A 134 16.52 9.58 -44.73
C PRO A 134 17.71 10.47 -44.31
N HIS A 135 18.42 10.07 -43.27
CA HIS A 135 19.54 10.84 -42.72
C HIS A 135 20.63 11.12 -43.77
N GLU A 136 20.88 10.16 -44.66
CA GLU A 136 21.85 10.28 -45.75
C GLU A 136 21.52 11.42 -46.73
N LYS A 137 20.24 11.58 -47.11
CA LYS A 137 19.82 12.69 -48.01
C LYS A 137 20.09 14.06 -47.40
N ILE A 138 19.93 14.20 -46.07
CA ILE A 138 20.24 15.45 -45.35
C ILE A 138 21.76 15.66 -45.31
N ARG A 139 22.52 14.59 -45.08
CA ARG A 139 23.99 14.64 -45.00
C ARG A 139 24.64 15.04 -46.33
N GLU A 140 24.11 14.55 -47.46
CA GLU A 140 24.63 14.83 -48.81
C GLU A 140 24.36 16.27 -49.28
N ASN A 141 23.37 16.95 -48.71
CA ASN A 141 23.02 18.30 -49.08
C ASN A 141 23.83 19.34 -48.25
N ALA A 142 24.58 20.20 -48.93
CA ALA A 142 25.50 21.15 -48.31
C ALA A 142 24.84 22.13 -47.31
N ASP A 143 23.57 22.52 -47.54
CA ASP A 143 22.85 23.47 -46.69
C ASP A 143 22.31 22.83 -45.40
N THR A 144 22.06 21.52 -45.44
CA THR A 144 21.32 20.78 -44.39
C THR A 144 22.18 19.78 -43.63
N LYS A 145 23.38 19.43 -44.14
CA LYS A 145 24.31 18.47 -43.50
C LYS A 145 24.60 18.73 -42.03
N LYS A 146 24.59 20.01 -41.60
CA LYS A 146 24.80 20.41 -40.20
C LYS A 146 23.82 19.77 -39.21
N PHE A 147 22.63 19.38 -39.67
CA PHE A 147 21.63 18.69 -38.84
C PHE A 147 21.95 17.22 -38.58
N THR A 148 22.97 16.69 -39.24
CA THR A 148 23.43 15.30 -39.14
C THR A 148 24.77 15.14 -38.45
N GLU A 149 25.40 16.25 -38.05
CA GLU A 149 26.73 16.26 -37.42
C GLU A 149 26.70 15.85 -35.95
N ARG A 150 25.52 15.87 -35.32
CA ARG A 150 25.31 15.52 -33.91
C ARG A 150 24.25 14.42 -33.80
N GLU A 151 24.47 13.47 -32.89
CA GLU A 151 23.51 12.38 -32.64
C GLU A 151 22.52 12.74 -31.53
N GLY A 152 21.30 12.16 -31.59
CA GLY A 152 20.29 12.32 -30.53
C GLY A 152 19.77 13.77 -30.36
N TYR A 153 19.85 14.56 -31.43
CA TYR A 153 19.68 16.00 -31.40
C TYR A 153 18.31 16.43 -31.95
N MET A 154 17.50 17.11 -31.14
CA MET A 154 16.21 17.67 -31.55
C MET A 154 16.33 19.16 -31.86
N THR A 155 15.79 19.59 -33.01
CA THR A 155 15.70 20.99 -33.42
C THR A 155 14.25 21.44 -33.52
N ILE A 156 13.95 22.62 -32.96
CA ILE A 156 12.64 23.24 -33.08
C ILE A 156 12.78 24.65 -33.63
N TRP A 157 12.11 24.94 -34.73
CA TRP A 157 11.96 26.30 -35.25
C TRP A 157 10.61 26.87 -34.82
N TYR A 158 10.64 28.10 -34.31
CA TYR A 158 9.47 28.83 -33.83
C TYR A 158 9.15 30.03 -34.72
N GLY A 159 7.96 30.00 -35.32
CA GLY A 159 7.22 31.18 -35.73
C GLY A 159 6.17 31.56 -34.67
N ASP A 160 5.44 32.65 -34.91
CA ASP A 160 4.40 33.09 -33.98
C ASP A 160 3.18 32.15 -33.99
N ASP A 161 2.84 31.60 -35.16
CA ASP A 161 1.66 30.75 -35.40
C ASP A 161 2.00 29.32 -35.89
N ARG A 162 3.28 29.08 -36.22
CA ARG A 162 3.82 27.87 -36.85
C ARG A 162 5.03 27.34 -36.11
N ARG A 163 5.22 26.01 -36.13
CA ARG A 163 6.41 25.35 -35.58
C ARG A 163 6.87 24.23 -36.48
N LEU A 164 8.17 24.07 -36.62
CA LEU A 164 8.77 22.91 -37.27
C LEU A 164 9.64 22.20 -36.24
N VAL A 165 9.42 20.90 -36.06
CA VAL A 165 10.17 20.05 -35.14
C VAL A 165 10.87 18.98 -35.95
N MET A 166 12.16 18.78 -35.72
CA MET A 166 12.95 17.72 -36.34
C MET A 166 13.72 16.97 -35.26
N TYR A 167 13.68 15.65 -35.31
CA TYR A 167 14.47 14.79 -34.42
C TYR A 167 14.80 13.44 -35.07
N PRO A 168 15.91 12.81 -34.67
CA PRO A 168 16.30 11.51 -35.20
C PRO A 168 15.42 10.39 -34.64
N CYS A 169 15.19 9.39 -35.48
CA CYS A 169 14.53 8.13 -35.18
C CYS A 169 15.36 6.98 -35.79
N ASN A 170 15.02 5.74 -35.43
CA ASN A 170 15.65 4.54 -36.00
C ASN A 170 17.18 4.58 -35.89
N ASP A 171 17.70 4.79 -34.68
CA ASP A 171 19.14 4.86 -34.44
C ASP A 171 19.87 5.89 -35.33
N ASN A 172 19.25 7.08 -35.48
CA ASN A 172 19.79 8.19 -36.28
C ASN A 172 19.85 7.93 -37.79
N THR A 173 19.19 6.89 -38.31
CA THR A 173 19.13 6.62 -39.76
C THR A 173 18.05 7.42 -40.49
N THR A 174 17.06 7.95 -39.76
CA THR A 174 15.94 8.71 -40.33
C THR A 174 15.63 9.93 -39.46
N MET A 175 15.36 11.08 -40.07
CA MET A 175 14.86 12.26 -39.36
C MET A 175 13.34 12.34 -39.49
N ASN A 176 12.65 12.43 -38.35
CA ASN A 176 11.23 12.72 -38.30
C ASN A 176 11.01 14.24 -38.27
N LEU A 177 10.15 14.73 -39.15
CA LEU A 177 9.75 16.14 -39.18
C LEU A 177 8.26 16.30 -38.91
N VAL A 178 7.93 17.30 -38.09
CA VAL A 178 6.56 17.70 -37.78
C VAL A 178 6.42 19.19 -37.96
N GLY A 179 5.64 19.59 -38.97
CA GLY A 179 5.30 20.98 -39.22
C GLY A 179 3.90 21.30 -38.71
N ILE A 180 3.78 21.91 -37.54
CA ILE A 180 2.52 22.39 -36.98
C ILE A 180 2.20 23.81 -37.50
N HIS A 181 0.98 24.00 -37.97
CA HIS A 181 0.53 25.23 -38.64
C HIS A 181 -0.99 25.43 -38.48
N PRO A 182 -1.53 26.65 -38.69
CA PRO A 182 -2.97 26.88 -38.78
C PRO A 182 -3.62 26.00 -39.87
N THR A 183 -4.75 25.37 -39.56
CA THR A 183 -5.40 24.39 -40.44
C THR A 183 -5.74 24.96 -41.82
N GLU A 184 -6.08 26.25 -41.90
CA GLU A 184 -6.38 26.97 -43.13
C GLU A 184 -5.24 26.99 -44.16
N LEU A 185 -3.98 26.84 -43.73
CA LEU A 185 -2.82 26.85 -44.63
C LEU A 185 -2.64 25.54 -45.39
N SER A 186 -3.29 24.46 -44.97
CA SER A 186 -3.26 23.15 -45.64
C SER A 186 -4.65 22.58 -45.92
N ALA A 187 -5.69 23.39 -45.77
CA ALA A 187 -7.05 22.99 -46.06
C ALA A 187 -7.21 22.67 -47.56
N SER A 188 -7.65 21.45 -47.85
CA SER A 188 -8.04 20.99 -49.20
C SER A 188 -9.45 20.39 -49.17
N GLU A 189 -10.15 20.40 -50.31
CA GLU A 189 -11.46 19.74 -50.45
C GLU A 189 -11.30 18.21 -50.32
N GLY A 190 -11.92 17.63 -49.28
CA GLY A 190 -11.93 16.18 -49.01
C GLY A 190 -12.02 15.85 -47.52
N GLU A 191 -13.00 15.03 -47.12
CA GLU A 191 -13.24 14.63 -45.73
C GLU A 191 -12.27 13.52 -45.28
N GLY A 192 -11.58 13.72 -44.16
CA GLY A 192 -10.71 12.72 -43.52
C GLY A 192 -9.62 13.30 -42.59
N TRP A 193 -9.26 12.56 -41.52
CA TRP A 193 -8.25 12.96 -40.52
C TRP A 193 -6.83 12.99 -41.12
N SER A 194 -6.44 11.94 -41.85
CA SER A 194 -5.12 11.83 -42.47
C SER A 194 -5.25 11.98 -43.99
N ARG A 195 -4.56 12.96 -44.56
CA ARG A 195 -4.59 13.28 -45.99
C ARG A 195 -3.20 13.17 -46.59
N VAL A 196 -3.12 12.83 -47.88
CA VAL A 196 -1.89 12.97 -48.67
C VAL A 196 -1.56 14.45 -48.70
N GLY A 197 -0.38 14.83 -48.23
CA GLY A 197 0.03 16.23 -48.23
C GLY A 197 0.59 16.64 -49.59
N ASN A 198 0.43 17.93 -49.89
CA ASN A 198 1.01 18.54 -51.08
C ASN A 198 2.34 19.22 -50.72
N LYS A 199 3.40 18.93 -51.49
CA LYS A 199 4.75 19.44 -51.21
C LYS A 199 4.86 20.95 -51.45
N GLU A 200 4.15 21.47 -52.45
CA GLU A 200 4.10 22.90 -52.73
C GLU A 200 3.43 23.66 -51.57
N THR A 201 2.33 23.12 -51.03
CA THR A 201 1.67 23.66 -49.83
C THR A 201 2.58 23.62 -48.61
N LEU A 202 3.34 22.54 -48.41
CA LEU A 202 4.34 22.46 -47.33
C LEU A 202 5.39 23.58 -47.46
N LEU A 203 5.95 23.77 -48.65
CA LEU A 203 6.97 24.79 -48.89
C LEU A 203 6.39 26.20 -48.70
N GLU A 204 5.20 26.47 -49.21
CA GLU A 204 4.51 27.75 -49.04
C GLU A 204 4.19 28.04 -47.57
N THR A 205 3.73 27.02 -46.83
CA THR A 205 3.40 27.13 -45.39
C THR A 205 4.63 27.51 -44.55
N TYR A 206 5.84 27.16 -44.98
CA TYR A 206 7.09 27.41 -44.22
C TYR A 206 8.07 28.35 -44.94
N LYS A 207 7.63 29.11 -45.94
CA LYS A 207 8.51 30.01 -46.73
C LYS A 207 9.28 31.04 -45.89
N ASP A 208 8.74 31.43 -44.74
CA ASP A 208 9.32 32.43 -43.83
C ASP A 208 10.40 31.86 -42.89
N PHE A 209 10.62 30.53 -42.87
CA PHE A 209 11.54 29.85 -41.95
C PHE A 209 13.00 29.82 -42.43
N GLY A 210 13.33 30.69 -43.38
CA GLY A 210 14.68 30.88 -43.92
C GLY A 210 15.13 29.79 -44.90
N PRO A 211 16.24 30.05 -45.62
CA PRO A 211 16.67 29.23 -46.75
C PRO A 211 17.07 27.81 -46.34
N THR A 212 17.67 27.63 -45.15
CA THR A 212 18.05 26.30 -44.67
C THR A 212 16.83 25.38 -44.46
N VAL A 213 15.72 25.91 -43.93
CA VAL A 213 14.49 25.11 -43.75
C VAL A 213 13.88 24.81 -45.12
N ALA A 214 13.86 25.76 -46.04
CA ALA A 214 13.42 25.51 -47.41
C ALA A 214 14.22 24.38 -48.09
N SER A 215 15.55 24.39 -48.00
CA SER A 215 16.41 23.31 -48.53
C SER A 215 16.09 21.96 -47.87
N LEU A 216 15.80 21.93 -46.56
CA LEU A 216 15.42 20.71 -45.84
C LEU A 216 14.06 20.17 -46.32
N LEU A 217 13.05 21.02 -46.43
CA LEU A 217 11.71 20.63 -46.87
C LEU A 217 11.70 20.17 -48.34
N GLN A 218 12.61 20.66 -49.17
CA GLN A 218 12.78 20.17 -50.55
C GLN A 218 13.23 18.71 -50.63
N LEU A 219 13.86 18.15 -49.59
CA LEU A 219 14.26 16.74 -49.56
C LEU A 219 13.10 15.78 -49.29
N THR A 220 11.92 16.31 -48.95
CA THR A 220 10.72 15.53 -48.64
C THR A 220 10.27 14.71 -49.85
N ASP A 221 10.00 13.43 -49.63
CA ASP A 221 9.31 12.55 -50.57
C ASP A 221 7.80 12.83 -50.50
N PRO A 222 7.15 13.25 -51.61
CA PRO A 222 5.70 13.46 -51.63
C PRO A 222 4.87 12.24 -51.19
N ALA A 223 5.38 11.02 -51.39
CA ALA A 223 4.68 9.80 -50.98
C ALA A 223 4.65 9.62 -49.44
N GLU A 224 5.61 10.19 -48.72
CA GLU A 224 5.74 10.12 -47.27
C GLU A 224 5.03 11.31 -46.56
N LEU A 225 4.60 12.32 -47.31
CA LEU A 225 4.01 13.53 -46.76
C LEU A 225 2.54 13.33 -46.39
N LYS A 226 2.24 13.46 -45.10
CA LYS A 226 0.87 13.39 -44.57
C LYS A 226 0.49 14.66 -43.82
N VAL A 227 -0.78 15.05 -43.92
CA VAL A 227 -1.37 16.11 -43.11
C VAL A 227 -2.34 15.50 -42.12
N TRP A 228 -2.24 15.91 -40.86
CA TRP A 228 -3.10 15.47 -39.76
C TRP A 228 -3.74 16.67 -39.09
N THR A 229 -5.07 16.71 -39.03
CA THR A 229 -5.77 17.66 -38.15
C THR A 229 -5.47 17.31 -36.69
N LEU A 230 -5.17 18.31 -35.87
CA LEU A 230 -4.93 18.12 -34.44
C LEU A 230 -6.26 18.27 -33.72
N LEU A 231 -6.68 17.21 -33.05
CA LEU A 231 -7.93 17.21 -32.28
C LEU A 231 -7.63 17.37 -30.79
N ASP A 232 -8.49 18.12 -30.13
CA ASP A 232 -8.54 18.29 -28.68
C ASP A 232 -9.91 17.80 -28.17
N MET A 233 -10.05 17.63 -26.86
CA MET A 233 -11.30 17.24 -26.23
C MET A 233 -11.38 17.78 -24.81
N ASP A 234 -12.56 18.23 -24.43
CA ASP A 234 -12.85 18.62 -23.05
C ASP A 234 -12.73 17.43 -22.09
N ARG A 235 -12.43 17.74 -20.83
CA ARG A 235 -12.42 16.75 -19.74
C ARG A 235 -13.77 16.07 -19.63
N ILE A 236 -13.78 14.75 -19.75
CA ILE A 236 -14.99 13.94 -19.54
C ILE A 236 -15.30 13.80 -18.05
N PRO A 237 -16.57 13.67 -17.66
CA PRO A 237 -16.97 13.63 -16.25
C PRO A 237 -16.56 12.36 -15.52
N ARG A 238 -16.26 11.28 -16.26
CA ARG A 238 -15.84 9.99 -15.71
C ARG A 238 -15.14 9.13 -16.75
N TRP A 239 -14.25 8.25 -16.31
CA TRP A 239 -13.47 7.34 -17.15
C TRP A 239 -13.89 5.89 -17.00
N THR A 240 -14.70 5.61 -15.98
CA THR A 240 -15.11 4.26 -15.60
C THR A 240 -16.61 4.16 -15.40
N LYS A 241 -17.17 3.00 -15.76
CA LYS A 241 -18.56 2.62 -15.54
C LYS A 241 -18.66 1.10 -15.50
N GLY A 242 -19.27 0.54 -14.46
CA GLY A 242 -19.32 -0.90 -14.24
C GLY A 242 -17.93 -1.51 -14.25
N ARG A 243 -17.66 -2.37 -15.23
CA ARG A 243 -16.41 -3.10 -15.45
C ARG A 243 -15.64 -2.59 -16.69
N LEU A 244 -15.96 -1.40 -17.19
CA LEU A 244 -15.25 -0.73 -18.28
C LEU A 244 -14.45 0.46 -17.76
N ALA A 245 -13.20 0.62 -18.24
CA ALA A 245 -12.36 1.79 -18.00
C ALA A 245 -11.69 2.30 -19.29
N LEU A 246 -11.53 3.61 -19.43
CA LEU A 246 -10.85 4.26 -20.56
C LEU A 246 -9.38 4.54 -20.26
N LEU A 247 -8.52 4.39 -21.28
CA LEU A 247 -7.09 4.66 -21.23
C LEU A 247 -6.62 5.45 -22.46
N GLY A 248 -5.55 6.23 -22.30
CA GLY A 248 -4.95 7.02 -23.38
C GLY A 248 -5.94 7.98 -24.03
N ASP A 249 -5.82 8.16 -25.34
CA ASP A 249 -6.66 9.10 -26.11
C ASP A 249 -8.17 8.78 -26.07
N ALA A 250 -8.58 7.59 -25.61
CA ALA A 250 -9.99 7.30 -25.35
C ALA A 250 -10.54 8.12 -24.17
N ALA A 251 -9.69 8.42 -23.18
CA ALA A 251 -10.00 9.22 -21.99
C ALA A 251 -9.53 10.68 -22.13
N HIS A 252 -8.29 10.89 -22.58
CA HIS A 252 -7.59 12.19 -22.53
C HIS A 252 -6.72 12.43 -23.78
N PRO A 253 -7.33 12.72 -24.94
CA PRO A 253 -6.56 12.99 -26.16
C PRO A 253 -5.72 14.26 -26.02
N PHE A 254 -4.46 14.18 -26.44
CA PHE A 254 -3.49 15.27 -26.31
C PHE A 254 -3.15 15.95 -27.62
N LEU A 255 -2.91 17.26 -27.56
CA LEU A 255 -2.18 17.95 -28.62
C LEU A 255 -0.70 17.51 -28.60
N PRO A 256 -0.04 17.38 -29.77
CA PRO A 256 1.28 16.77 -29.87
C PRO A 256 2.44 17.66 -29.39
N HIS A 257 2.15 18.81 -28.76
CA HIS A 257 3.14 19.84 -28.43
C HIS A 257 4.17 19.44 -27.37
N GLN A 258 3.97 18.31 -26.67
CA GLN A 258 4.85 17.86 -25.58
C GLN A 258 5.33 16.41 -25.70
N GLY A 259 4.84 15.67 -26.71
CA GLY A 259 5.18 14.25 -26.86
C GLY A 259 4.69 13.35 -25.72
N GLN A 260 3.79 13.82 -24.85
CA GLN A 260 3.37 13.12 -23.64
C GLN A 260 2.23 12.13 -23.83
N GLY A 261 1.43 12.21 -24.89
CA GLY A 261 0.24 11.37 -24.99
C GLY A 261 0.50 9.86 -24.89
N GLY A 262 1.54 9.37 -25.57
CA GLY A 262 1.96 7.97 -25.42
C GLY A 262 2.49 7.64 -24.02
N GLY A 263 3.22 8.57 -23.39
CA GLY A 263 3.75 8.41 -22.03
C GLY A 263 2.63 8.30 -21.00
N VAL A 264 1.63 9.19 -21.06
CA VAL A 264 0.47 9.20 -20.16
C VAL A 264 -0.40 7.96 -20.39
N ALA A 265 -0.56 7.48 -21.62
CA ALA A 265 -1.25 6.21 -21.88
C ALA A 265 -0.51 5.00 -21.27
N ILE A 266 0.82 5.02 -21.22
CA ILE A 266 1.63 4.00 -20.53
C ILE A 266 1.49 4.13 -19.01
N GLU A 267 1.41 5.36 -18.47
CA GLU A 267 1.09 5.58 -17.06
C GLU A 267 -0.29 5.00 -16.71
N ASP A 268 -1.31 5.17 -17.55
CA ASP A 268 -2.62 4.58 -17.32
C ASP A 268 -2.56 3.05 -17.21
N ALA A 269 -1.86 2.40 -18.16
CA ALA A 269 -1.65 0.96 -18.13
C ALA A 269 -0.88 0.54 -16.87
N THR A 270 0.12 1.32 -16.46
CA THR A 270 0.91 1.09 -15.24
C THR A 270 0.04 1.18 -13.99
N SER A 271 -0.85 2.16 -13.92
CA SER A 271 -1.80 2.34 -12.82
C SER A 271 -2.75 1.16 -12.72
N ILE A 272 -3.35 0.72 -13.83
CA ILE A 272 -4.19 -0.49 -13.86
C ILE A 272 -3.41 -1.69 -13.32
N VAL A 273 -2.21 -1.98 -13.82
CA VAL A 273 -1.45 -3.15 -13.33
C VAL A 273 -1.13 -3.03 -11.83
N ALA A 274 -0.78 -1.83 -11.34
CA ALA A 274 -0.50 -1.60 -9.93
C ALA A 274 -1.72 -1.81 -9.03
N LEU A 275 -2.92 -1.49 -9.50
CA LEU A 275 -4.18 -1.57 -8.75
C LEU A 275 -4.84 -2.96 -8.78
N PHE A 276 -4.41 -3.82 -9.70
CA PHE A 276 -4.92 -5.18 -9.89
C PHE A 276 -3.82 -6.24 -9.71
N PRO A 277 -3.20 -6.35 -8.52
CA PRO A 277 -2.25 -7.42 -8.25
C PRO A 277 -2.92 -8.80 -8.31
N LEU A 278 -2.10 -9.85 -8.43
CA LEU A 278 -2.58 -11.24 -8.40
C LEU A 278 -3.38 -11.51 -7.11
N GLY A 279 -4.52 -12.18 -7.25
CA GLY A 279 -5.46 -12.44 -6.16
C GLY A 279 -6.59 -11.42 -6.03
N THR A 280 -6.60 -10.35 -6.84
CA THR A 280 -7.75 -9.44 -6.92
C THR A 280 -8.99 -10.20 -7.38
N THR A 281 -10.09 -10.05 -6.63
CA THR A 281 -11.36 -10.73 -6.90
C THR A 281 -12.23 -9.92 -7.87
N ARG A 282 -13.17 -10.60 -8.54
CA ARG A 282 -14.09 -9.96 -9.51
C ARG A 282 -14.95 -8.86 -8.90
N ASP A 283 -15.30 -8.96 -7.63
CA ASP A 283 -16.17 -8.01 -6.95
C ASP A 283 -15.44 -6.71 -6.59
N GLU A 284 -14.11 -6.75 -6.50
CA GLU A 284 -13.29 -5.56 -6.28
C GLU A 284 -13.14 -4.71 -7.54
N ILE A 285 -13.43 -5.24 -8.73
CA ILE A 285 -13.13 -4.57 -10.00
C ILE A 285 -13.71 -3.15 -10.09
N PRO A 286 -15.02 -2.92 -9.87
CA PRO A 286 -15.57 -1.56 -9.98
C PRO A 286 -14.92 -0.57 -9.00
N GLU A 287 -14.63 -1.02 -7.78
CA GLU A 287 -13.95 -0.21 -6.75
C GLU A 287 -12.53 0.16 -7.18
N ARG A 288 -11.75 -0.81 -7.70
CA ARG A 288 -10.39 -0.56 -8.20
C ARG A 288 -10.36 0.34 -9.42
N LEU A 289 -11.32 0.20 -10.33
CA LEU A 289 -11.45 1.09 -11.50
C LEU A 289 -11.77 2.53 -11.06
N SER A 290 -12.64 2.71 -10.07
CA SER A 290 -12.89 4.04 -9.50
C SER A 290 -11.64 4.67 -8.87
N LEU A 291 -10.81 3.86 -8.20
CA LEU A 291 -9.51 4.32 -7.68
C LEU A 291 -8.54 4.70 -8.81
N TYR A 292 -8.47 3.91 -9.89
CA TYR A 292 -7.71 4.23 -11.10
C TYR A 292 -8.10 5.61 -11.66
N GLU A 293 -9.40 5.85 -11.84
CA GLU A 293 -9.91 7.13 -12.32
C GLU A 293 -9.48 8.28 -11.42
N LYS A 294 -9.67 8.13 -10.10
CA LYS A 294 -9.27 9.16 -9.11
C LYS A 294 -7.78 9.50 -9.18
N ILE A 295 -6.93 8.50 -9.42
CA ILE A 295 -5.48 8.68 -9.50
C ILE A 295 -5.08 9.41 -10.79
N ARG A 296 -5.70 9.01 -11.91
CA ARG A 296 -5.24 9.40 -13.25
C ARG A 296 -5.90 10.67 -13.79
N ASP A 297 -7.14 10.93 -13.41
CA ASP A 297 -7.96 11.99 -13.99
C ASP A 297 -7.35 13.38 -13.81
N GLU A 298 -6.96 13.77 -12.59
CA GLU A 298 -6.31 15.07 -12.38
C GLU A 298 -4.97 15.18 -13.14
N ARG A 299 -4.18 14.09 -13.12
CA ARG A 299 -2.85 14.08 -13.73
C ARG A 299 -2.88 14.22 -15.24
N ALA A 300 -3.70 13.43 -15.92
CA ALA A 300 -3.79 13.49 -17.37
C ALA A 300 -4.31 14.85 -17.83
N HIS A 301 -5.34 15.40 -17.18
CA HIS A 301 -5.90 16.70 -17.59
C HIS A 301 -4.96 17.88 -17.29
N LYS A 302 -4.16 17.81 -16.22
CA LYS A 302 -3.12 18.82 -15.98
C LYS A 302 -2.06 18.80 -17.07
N ILE A 303 -1.65 17.61 -17.52
CA ILE A 303 -0.74 17.47 -18.66
C ILE A 303 -1.41 17.95 -19.95
N GLN A 304 -2.72 17.73 -20.10
CA GLN A 304 -3.47 18.13 -21.29
C GLN A 304 -3.47 19.64 -21.43
N GLU A 305 -3.71 20.32 -20.30
CA GLU A 305 -3.62 21.77 -20.23
C GLU A 305 -2.21 22.27 -20.56
N PHE A 306 -1.16 21.59 -20.09
CA PHE A 306 0.20 21.93 -20.50
C PHE A 306 0.41 21.80 -22.02
N THR A 307 -0.19 20.80 -22.67
CA THR A 307 -0.14 20.69 -24.14
C THR A 307 -0.84 21.84 -24.84
N ARG A 308 -1.95 22.35 -24.29
CA ARG A 308 -2.70 23.53 -24.82
C ARG A 308 -1.89 24.80 -24.68
N VAL A 309 -1.36 25.07 -23.48
CA VAL A 309 -0.49 26.23 -23.23
C VAL A 309 0.75 26.17 -24.12
N ALA A 310 1.36 24.99 -24.26
CA ALA A 310 2.50 24.81 -25.15
C ALA A 310 2.11 24.99 -26.62
N GLY A 311 0.87 24.70 -27.02
CA GLY A 311 0.36 24.82 -28.39
C GLY A 311 -0.12 26.20 -28.81
N ALA A 312 -0.33 27.10 -27.86
CA ALA A 312 -0.81 28.46 -28.12
C ALA A 312 0.15 29.26 -29.02
N ASP A 313 -0.43 30.18 -29.79
CA ASP A 313 0.32 31.14 -30.60
C ASP A 313 1.16 32.05 -29.68
N LEU A 314 2.38 32.36 -30.13
CA LEU A 314 3.32 33.13 -29.33
C LEU A 314 2.98 34.62 -29.37
N ASN A 315 2.68 35.18 -28.20
CA ASN A 315 2.54 36.60 -27.93
C ASN A 315 3.17 36.93 -26.57
N ASP A 316 3.22 38.21 -26.18
CA ASP A 316 3.88 38.62 -24.93
C ASP A 316 3.27 37.99 -23.66
N ALA A 317 1.98 37.65 -23.68
CA ALA A 317 1.31 36.97 -22.58
C ALA A 317 1.63 35.46 -22.57
N THR A 318 1.52 34.78 -23.71
CA THR A 318 1.77 33.33 -23.81
C THR A 318 3.24 32.98 -23.59
N ARG A 319 4.17 33.84 -24.02
CA ARG A 319 5.62 33.69 -23.74
C ARG A 319 5.95 33.70 -22.24
N LYS A 320 5.19 34.44 -21.43
CA LYS A 320 5.38 34.50 -19.96
C LYS A 320 4.65 33.37 -19.22
N SER A 321 3.66 32.73 -19.84
CA SER A 321 2.81 31.74 -19.21
C SER A 321 3.42 30.34 -19.07
N PHE A 322 4.44 30.01 -19.88
CA PHE A 322 5.02 28.67 -19.90
C PHE A 322 6.20 28.52 -18.93
N ASN A 323 5.96 27.88 -17.78
CA ASN A 323 7.00 27.56 -16.81
C ASN A 323 7.60 26.18 -17.08
N ILE A 324 8.76 26.14 -17.75
CA ILE A 324 9.45 24.91 -18.11
C ILE A 324 9.85 24.04 -16.90
N MET A 325 10.15 24.65 -15.75
CA MET A 325 10.56 23.92 -14.55
C MET A 325 9.38 23.22 -13.88
N GLU A 326 8.24 23.91 -13.76
CA GLU A 326 6.99 23.32 -13.29
C GLU A 326 6.57 22.16 -14.19
N TYR A 327 6.58 22.40 -15.51
CA TYR A 327 6.29 21.38 -16.52
C TYR A 327 7.18 20.15 -16.35
N SER A 328 8.49 20.35 -16.29
CA SER A 328 9.46 19.25 -16.21
C SER A 328 9.31 18.45 -14.91
N LYS A 329 9.10 19.14 -13.78
CA LYS A 329 8.85 18.50 -12.49
C LYS A 329 7.58 17.65 -12.52
N TYR A 330 6.49 18.18 -13.09
CA TYR A 330 5.20 17.48 -13.09
C TYR A 330 5.17 16.28 -14.03
N ASN A 331 5.74 16.41 -15.24
CA ASN A 331 5.72 15.34 -16.24
C ASN A 331 6.72 14.23 -15.90
N TYR A 332 7.97 14.60 -15.59
CA TYR A 332 9.07 13.64 -15.52
C TYR A 332 9.44 13.21 -14.09
N GLY A 333 9.10 14.01 -13.08
CA GLY A 333 9.45 13.74 -11.68
C GLY A 333 8.53 12.77 -10.96
N PHE A 334 7.92 11.84 -11.69
CA PHE A 334 6.82 11.02 -11.20
C PHE A 334 6.98 9.55 -11.60
N SER A 335 6.60 8.64 -10.70
CA SER A 335 6.49 7.20 -10.97
C SER A 335 5.05 6.76 -10.68
N GLU A 336 4.29 6.46 -11.73
CA GLU A 336 2.90 6.02 -11.58
C GLU A 336 2.80 4.69 -10.83
N TRP A 337 3.78 3.80 -10.98
CA TRP A 337 3.82 2.56 -10.22
C TRP A 337 3.86 2.82 -8.72
N HIS A 338 4.77 3.68 -8.24
CA HIS A 338 4.86 4.01 -6.81
C HIS A 338 3.63 4.76 -6.30
N ASN A 339 3.10 5.68 -7.12
CA ASN A 339 1.89 6.43 -6.78
C ASN A 339 0.67 5.52 -6.63
N SER A 340 0.37 4.71 -7.66
CA SER A 340 -0.77 3.79 -7.66
C SER A 340 -0.65 2.68 -6.61
N THR A 341 0.55 2.11 -6.39
CA THR A 341 0.74 1.11 -5.33
C THR A 341 0.56 1.69 -3.93
N ARG A 342 0.97 2.95 -3.71
CA ARG A 342 0.69 3.64 -2.44
C ARG A 342 -0.80 3.90 -2.25
N ALA A 343 -1.47 4.41 -3.28
CA ALA A 343 -2.91 4.65 -3.25
C ALA A 343 -3.71 3.35 -3.02
N LEU A 344 -3.27 2.23 -3.60
CA LEU A 344 -3.87 0.92 -3.36
C LEU A 344 -3.79 0.51 -1.89
N LYS A 345 -2.62 0.70 -1.25
CA LYS A 345 -2.42 0.38 0.16
C LYS A 345 -3.33 1.22 1.05
N GLU A 346 -3.37 2.53 0.83
CA GLU A 346 -4.23 3.45 1.59
C GLU A 346 -5.71 3.09 1.45
N HIS A 347 -6.13 2.77 0.23
CA HIS A 347 -7.48 2.31 -0.04
C HIS A 347 -7.79 0.98 0.66
N LEU A 348 -6.87 0.00 0.63
CA LEU A 348 -7.03 -1.28 1.33
C LEU A 348 -7.15 -1.11 2.84
N TRP A 349 -6.33 -0.24 3.45
CA TRP A 349 -6.43 0.08 4.87
C TRP A 349 -7.78 0.71 5.21
N ALA A 350 -8.25 1.67 4.40
CA ALA A 350 -9.56 2.30 4.61
C ALA A 350 -10.72 1.31 4.46
N ARG A 351 -10.62 0.37 3.51
CA ARG A 351 -11.67 -0.63 3.23
C ARG A 351 -11.81 -1.68 4.34
N ASN A 352 -10.70 -2.09 4.93
CA ASN A 352 -10.70 -3.17 5.93
C ASN A 352 -11.08 -2.69 7.35
N GLY A 353 -11.44 -1.41 7.51
CA GLY A 353 -11.91 -0.83 8.76
C GLY A 353 -10.80 -0.17 9.60
N PRO A 354 -11.10 0.23 10.85
CA PRO A 354 -10.12 0.85 11.74
C PRO A 354 -8.89 -0.04 11.91
N THR A 355 -7.75 0.48 11.50
CA THR A 355 -6.47 -0.24 11.53
C THR A 355 -5.66 0.17 12.76
N TYR A 356 -4.97 -0.77 13.39
CA TYR A 356 -4.02 -0.48 14.45
C TYR A 356 -2.71 0.08 13.87
N TRP A 357 -2.46 1.36 14.12
CA TRP A 357 -1.20 2.01 13.75
C TRP A 357 -0.22 1.97 14.92
N ARG A 358 1.02 1.55 14.64
CA ARG A 358 2.12 1.53 15.59
C ARG A 358 3.36 2.17 14.96
N GLN A 359 4.26 2.69 15.79
CA GLN A 359 5.50 3.24 15.28
C GLN A 359 6.40 2.12 14.73
N PRO A 360 7.14 2.35 13.62
CA PRO A 360 7.13 3.54 12.76
C PRO A 360 5.96 3.53 11.75
N ILE A 361 5.13 4.58 11.76
CA ILE A 361 3.94 4.67 10.88
C ILE A 361 4.27 4.89 9.40
N SER A 362 5.51 5.27 9.08
CA SER A 362 5.95 5.57 7.70
C SER A 362 5.79 4.39 6.74
N PHE A 363 5.77 3.17 7.25
CA PHE A 363 5.70 1.94 6.46
C PHE A 363 4.29 1.34 6.41
N GLY A 364 3.29 2.00 6.98
CA GLY A 364 1.94 1.47 7.10
C GLY A 364 1.65 0.90 8.49
N PRO A 365 0.48 0.26 8.65
CA PRO A 365 0.10 -0.38 9.89
C PRO A 365 0.97 -1.62 10.14
N MET A 366 1.24 -1.88 11.43
CA MET A 366 2.09 -3.00 11.84
C MET A 366 1.23 -4.26 12.02
N THR A 367 1.74 -5.39 11.52
CA THR A 367 1.12 -6.71 11.74
C THR A 367 1.05 -7.02 13.23
N SER A 368 -0.05 -7.62 13.68
CA SER A 368 -0.28 -7.95 15.08
C SER A 368 -1.21 -9.17 15.19
N PRO A 369 -1.41 -9.74 16.38
CA PRO A 369 -2.43 -10.77 16.53
C PRO A 369 -3.86 -10.32 16.16
N ARG A 370 -4.13 -9.02 15.99
CA ARG A 370 -5.44 -8.48 15.59
C ARG A 370 -5.55 -8.18 14.10
N GLN A 371 -4.44 -7.97 13.39
CA GLN A 371 -4.50 -7.59 11.97
C GLN A 371 -3.25 -7.96 11.19
N ASP A 372 -3.40 -8.13 9.88
CA ASP A 372 -2.28 -8.18 8.93
C ASP A 372 -1.86 -6.78 8.46
N HIS A 373 -0.84 -6.73 7.59
CA HIS A 373 -0.31 -5.49 7.04
C HIS A 373 -1.32 -4.69 6.18
N TYR A 374 -2.42 -5.30 5.76
CA TYR A 374 -3.51 -4.64 5.02
C TYR A 374 -4.67 -4.25 5.94
N GLY A 375 -4.58 -4.49 7.25
CA GLY A 375 -5.64 -4.21 8.22
C GLY A 375 -6.72 -5.30 8.27
N ARG A 376 -6.51 -6.48 7.67
CA ARG A 376 -7.45 -7.60 7.74
C ARG A 376 -7.28 -8.34 9.06
N LEU A 377 -8.38 -8.74 9.70
CA LEU A 377 -8.34 -9.55 10.92
C LEU A 377 -7.61 -10.88 10.68
N ILE A 378 -6.81 -11.30 11.65
CA ILE A 378 -6.11 -12.58 11.62
C ILE A 378 -6.86 -13.58 12.52
N PRO A 379 -7.41 -14.68 11.98
CA PRO A 379 -8.05 -15.71 12.80
C PRO A 379 -7.07 -16.40 13.76
N SER A 380 -7.54 -16.72 14.97
CA SER A 380 -6.79 -17.42 16.03
C SER A 380 -7.35 -18.82 16.35
N ASP A 381 -8.36 -19.27 15.60
CA ASP A 381 -9.07 -20.55 15.80
C ASP A 381 -8.15 -21.78 15.73
N LYS A 382 -7.08 -21.69 14.93
CA LYS A 382 -6.10 -22.77 14.74
C LYS A 382 -4.89 -22.69 15.69
N SER A 383 -4.80 -21.64 16.49
CA SER A 383 -3.71 -21.47 17.44
C SER A 383 -3.86 -22.42 18.62
N ARG A 384 -2.75 -22.89 19.19
CA ARG A 384 -2.74 -23.80 20.34
C ARG A 384 -2.19 -23.09 21.57
N TYR A 385 -2.64 -23.51 22.74
CA TYR A 385 -2.10 -23.05 24.01
C TYR A 385 -1.79 -24.20 24.97
N VAL A 386 -0.83 -23.97 25.87
CA VAL A 386 -0.61 -24.78 27.08
C VAL A 386 -0.36 -23.83 28.24
N THR A 387 -1.22 -23.82 29.25
CA THR A 387 -1.15 -22.91 30.40
C THR A 387 -0.82 -23.67 31.68
N HIS A 388 0.30 -23.33 32.30
CA HIS A 388 0.75 -23.78 33.60
C HIS A 388 0.35 -22.72 34.63
N SER A 389 -0.40 -23.06 35.66
CA SER A 389 -0.86 -22.10 36.67
C SER A 389 -0.69 -22.65 38.08
N LEU A 390 -0.18 -21.83 38.99
CA LEU A 390 -0.16 -22.06 40.43
C LEU A 390 -0.96 -20.97 41.13
N ARG A 391 -2.10 -21.33 41.73
CA ARG A 391 -2.94 -20.46 42.55
C ARG A 391 -2.62 -20.67 44.03
N PHE A 392 -2.47 -19.58 44.78
CA PHE A 392 -2.05 -19.61 46.17
C PHE A 392 -2.67 -18.49 47.00
N LYS A 393 -2.72 -18.68 48.33
CA LYS A 393 -3.06 -17.64 49.31
C LYS A 393 -1.85 -16.80 49.65
N THR A 394 -2.04 -15.49 49.77
CA THR A 394 -0.98 -14.51 50.04
C THR A 394 -1.50 -13.27 50.77
N SER A 395 -0.60 -12.34 51.11
CA SER A 395 -0.88 -11.12 51.86
C SER A 395 -1.66 -10.11 51.03
N ALA A 396 -2.86 -9.78 51.47
CA ALA A 396 -3.64 -8.67 50.88
C ALA A 396 -2.93 -7.33 51.07
N THR A 397 -2.31 -7.12 52.24
CA THR A 397 -1.60 -5.88 52.57
C THR A 397 -0.41 -5.65 51.66
N TYR A 398 0.36 -6.70 51.35
CA TYR A 398 1.48 -6.57 50.41
C TYR A 398 0.97 -6.29 49.00
N LEU A 399 0.02 -7.10 48.49
CA LEU A 399 -0.48 -6.94 47.13
C LEU A 399 -1.18 -5.60 46.88
N GLN A 400 -1.78 -4.97 47.90
CA GLN A 400 -2.32 -3.61 47.80
C GLN A 400 -1.27 -2.56 47.43
N THR A 401 0.01 -2.77 47.82
CA THR A 401 1.10 -1.84 47.46
C THR A 401 1.42 -1.84 45.97
N LEU A 402 0.99 -2.88 45.23
CA LEU A 402 1.19 -3.01 43.80
C LEU A 402 0.10 -2.30 42.99
N PHE A 403 -0.93 -1.78 43.63
CA PHE A 403 -2.00 -1.06 42.94
C PHE A 403 -1.57 0.35 42.52
N PRO A 404 -1.76 0.74 41.25
CA PRO A 404 -1.29 2.04 40.74
C PRO A 404 -2.00 3.25 41.37
N THR A 405 -3.26 3.08 41.79
CA THR A 405 -4.07 4.16 42.36
C THR A 405 -4.92 3.64 43.52
N LYS A 406 -5.38 4.59 44.35
CA LYS A 406 -6.27 4.29 45.50
C LYS A 406 -7.68 3.83 45.09
N SER A 407 -8.03 3.90 43.82
CA SER A 407 -9.31 3.41 43.29
C SER A 407 -9.37 1.88 43.23
N PHE A 408 -8.21 1.21 43.25
CA PHE A 408 -8.14 -0.25 43.36
C PHE A 408 -8.15 -0.67 44.83
N SER A 409 -8.95 -1.68 45.13
CA SER A 409 -9.01 -2.30 46.47
C SER A 409 -9.45 -3.76 46.35
N PHE A 410 -9.36 -4.53 47.43
CA PHE A 410 -9.96 -5.86 47.47
C PHE A 410 -11.44 -5.79 47.82
N VAL A 411 -12.24 -6.69 47.24
CA VAL A 411 -13.64 -6.86 47.65
C VAL A 411 -13.74 -7.42 49.06
N SER A 412 -12.85 -8.36 49.40
CA SER A 412 -12.80 -8.98 50.72
C SER A 412 -12.08 -8.07 51.73
N PRO A 413 -12.61 -7.89 52.95
CA PRO A 413 -11.94 -7.12 54.01
C PRO A 413 -10.79 -7.90 54.70
N GLY A 414 -10.50 -9.13 54.26
CA GLY A 414 -9.48 -9.99 54.87
C GLY A 414 -8.04 -9.58 54.58
N THR A 415 -7.12 -10.01 55.43
CA THR A 415 -5.66 -9.86 55.24
C THR A 415 -5.05 -10.95 54.35
N VAL A 416 -5.84 -11.95 53.98
CA VAL A 416 -5.45 -13.07 53.10
C VAL A 416 -6.33 -13.04 51.86
N VAL A 417 -5.69 -13.07 50.69
CA VAL A 417 -6.33 -13.10 49.35
C VAL A 417 -5.69 -14.19 48.51
N GLU A 418 -6.23 -14.43 47.32
CA GLU A 418 -5.69 -15.38 46.36
C GLU A 418 -4.97 -14.64 45.22
N ALA A 419 -3.87 -15.21 44.76
CA ALA A 419 -3.17 -14.81 43.55
C ALA A 419 -2.79 -16.06 42.76
N SER A 420 -2.52 -15.89 41.45
CA SER A 420 -1.99 -16.96 40.61
C SER A 420 -0.75 -16.48 39.88
N PHE A 421 0.29 -17.31 39.84
CA PHE A 421 1.31 -17.19 38.81
C PHE A 421 0.96 -18.12 37.66
N GLN A 422 0.94 -17.60 36.44
CA GLN A 422 0.58 -18.38 35.26
C GLN A 422 1.62 -18.20 34.17
N CYS A 423 1.87 -19.25 33.39
CA CYS A 423 2.70 -19.25 32.21
C CYS A 423 1.97 -19.97 31.08
N THR A 424 1.80 -19.31 29.94
CA THR A 424 1.16 -19.89 28.76
C THR A 424 2.14 -19.97 27.61
N GLN A 425 2.25 -21.15 27.02
CA GLN A 425 2.85 -21.37 25.71
C GLN A 425 1.80 -21.20 24.64
N LEU A 426 2.11 -20.45 23.60
CA LEU A 426 1.30 -20.31 22.39
C LEU A 426 2.05 -20.89 21.20
N ASP A 427 1.32 -21.54 20.28
CA ASP A 427 1.84 -22.12 19.06
C ASP A 427 0.84 -21.94 17.89
N LYS A 428 1.32 -22.07 16.65
CA LYS A 428 0.54 -21.88 15.43
C LYS A 428 -0.12 -20.49 15.36
N MET A 429 0.65 -19.46 15.70
CA MET A 429 0.18 -18.08 15.64
C MET A 429 0.24 -17.57 14.20
N GLY A 430 -0.91 -17.34 13.56
CA GLY A 430 -0.98 -16.93 12.15
C GLY A 430 -0.21 -15.64 11.84
N TRP A 431 -0.24 -14.67 12.76
CA TRP A 431 0.46 -13.40 12.65
C TRP A 431 2.00 -13.51 12.80
N LEU A 432 2.50 -14.64 13.29
CA LEU A 432 3.92 -15.00 13.37
C LEU A 432 4.31 -16.06 12.32
N GLY A 433 3.52 -16.22 11.26
CA GLY A 433 3.80 -17.22 10.23
C GLY A 433 3.71 -18.68 10.72
N GLY A 434 2.94 -18.93 11.78
CA GLY A 434 2.79 -20.25 12.39
C GLY A 434 3.72 -20.53 13.57
N GLY A 435 4.59 -19.57 13.95
CA GLY A 435 5.42 -19.68 15.15
C GLY A 435 4.65 -19.55 16.47
N GLY A 436 5.40 -19.56 17.57
CA GLY A 436 4.88 -19.52 18.94
C GLY A 436 5.76 -18.70 19.88
N TYR A 437 5.25 -18.45 21.09
CA TYR A 437 5.98 -17.75 22.16
C TYR A 437 5.40 -18.12 23.53
N HIS A 438 6.07 -17.71 24.60
CA HIS A 438 5.61 -17.88 25.97
C HIS A 438 5.29 -16.54 26.60
N TYR A 439 4.32 -16.51 27.50
CA TYR A 439 4.13 -15.42 28.43
C TYR A 439 3.87 -15.93 29.85
N ALA A 440 4.35 -15.21 30.86
CA ALA A 440 4.12 -15.54 32.25
C ALA A 440 3.85 -14.30 33.10
N GLY A 441 3.01 -14.38 34.13
CA GLY A 441 2.61 -13.21 34.91
C GLY A 441 1.96 -13.53 36.23
N LEU A 442 1.69 -12.48 37.01
CA LEU A 442 1.01 -12.55 38.30
C LEU A 442 -0.41 -12.01 38.15
N TRP A 443 -1.43 -12.80 38.49
CA TRP A 443 -2.82 -12.38 38.57
C TRP A 443 -3.22 -12.24 40.03
N ILE A 444 -3.70 -11.07 40.42
CA ILE A 444 -4.22 -10.77 41.76
C ILE A 444 -5.74 -10.86 41.71
N HIS A 445 -6.34 -11.79 42.45
CA HIS A 445 -7.78 -12.09 42.35
C HIS A 445 -8.63 -11.27 43.34
N GLY A 446 -9.92 -11.12 43.02
CA GLY A 446 -10.90 -10.46 43.90
C GLY A 446 -10.69 -8.96 44.08
N VAL A 447 -10.16 -8.28 43.06
CA VAL A 447 -9.92 -6.83 43.05
C VAL A 447 -11.19 -6.11 42.58
N GLN A 448 -11.48 -4.96 43.18
CA GLN A 448 -12.46 -4.01 42.70
C GLN A 448 -11.81 -2.70 42.29
N TYR A 449 -12.34 -2.07 41.25
CA TYR A 449 -12.01 -0.71 40.84
C TYR A 449 -13.25 0.18 40.99
N GLU A 450 -13.09 1.30 41.71
CA GLU A 450 -14.12 2.33 41.84
C GLU A 450 -13.90 3.44 40.81
N LYS A 451 -14.85 3.58 39.87
CA LYS A 451 -14.84 4.63 38.83
C LYS A 451 -15.12 6.00 39.42
N LYS A 452 -14.88 7.05 38.63
CA LYS A 452 -15.16 8.45 39.03
C LYS A 452 -16.64 8.70 39.37
N ASP A 453 -17.57 7.93 38.79
CA ASP A 453 -19.01 8.01 39.06
C ASP A 453 -19.45 7.20 40.29
N GLY A 454 -18.52 6.53 40.99
CA GLY A 454 -18.77 5.68 42.15
C GLY A 454 -19.18 4.25 41.82
N THR A 455 -19.36 3.90 40.54
CA THR A 455 -19.64 2.51 40.15
C THR A 455 -18.42 1.62 40.34
N LYS A 456 -18.66 0.35 40.65
CA LYS A 456 -17.60 -0.63 40.96
C LYS A 456 -17.60 -1.77 39.96
N ILE A 457 -16.41 -2.09 39.46
CA ILE A 457 -16.16 -3.28 38.65
C ILE A 457 -15.29 -4.23 39.46
N VAL A 458 -15.53 -5.53 39.35
CA VAL A 458 -14.77 -6.57 40.04
C VAL A 458 -14.08 -7.47 39.04
N GLY A 459 -12.82 -7.82 39.28
CA GLY A 459 -11.99 -8.61 38.38
C GLY A 459 -10.65 -9.01 38.99
N SER A 460 -9.81 -9.65 38.18
CA SER A 460 -8.40 -9.87 38.50
C SER A 460 -7.57 -8.64 38.09
N PHE A 461 -6.50 -8.33 38.81
CA PHE A 461 -5.52 -7.31 38.41
C PHE A 461 -4.21 -7.96 37.98
N LEU A 462 -3.68 -7.56 36.82
CA LEU A 462 -2.41 -8.01 36.28
C LEU A 462 -1.37 -6.89 36.43
N PRO A 463 -0.53 -6.89 37.49
CA PRO A 463 0.53 -5.89 37.67
C PRO A 463 1.72 -6.08 36.71
N VAL A 464 2.00 -7.31 36.27
CA VAL A 464 3.16 -7.61 35.41
C VAL A 464 2.90 -8.82 34.53
N LEU A 465 3.33 -8.73 33.27
CA LEU A 465 3.37 -9.82 32.32
C LEU A 465 4.75 -9.87 31.65
N PHE A 466 5.37 -11.03 31.63
CA PHE A 466 6.61 -11.31 30.91
C PHE A 466 6.31 -12.06 29.63
N GLU A 467 7.06 -11.79 28.55
CA GLU A 467 6.98 -12.54 27.30
C GLU A 467 8.37 -12.89 26.77
N SER A 468 8.49 -14.05 26.13
CA SER A 468 9.75 -14.54 25.54
C SER A 468 10.01 -14.04 24.11
N LEU A 469 9.13 -13.17 23.59
CA LEU A 469 9.28 -12.56 22.27
C LEU A 469 8.91 -11.06 22.35
N THR A 470 9.67 -10.22 21.66
CA THR A 470 9.49 -8.75 21.69
C THR A 470 8.25 -8.27 20.94
N ASP A 471 7.86 -8.96 19.88
CA ASP A 471 6.72 -8.61 19.03
C ASP A 471 5.40 -8.53 19.81
N PRO A 472 4.97 -9.56 20.57
CA PRO A 472 3.71 -9.50 21.32
C PRO A 472 3.72 -8.46 22.45
N ILE A 473 4.91 -8.06 22.94
CA ILE A 473 5.08 -6.99 23.94
C ILE A 473 4.67 -5.66 23.35
N THR A 474 5.24 -5.31 22.18
CA THR A 474 4.91 -4.04 21.51
C THR A 474 3.42 -3.94 21.24
N THR A 475 2.82 -5.02 20.73
CA THR A 475 1.39 -5.05 20.41
C THR A 475 0.53 -4.90 21.65
N GLY A 476 0.83 -5.62 22.74
CA GLY A 476 0.03 -5.59 23.96
C GLY A 476 0.16 -4.27 24.73
N ARG A 477 1.33 -3.64 24.72
CA ARG A 477 1.53 -2.34 25.39
C ARG A 477 0.85 -1.20 24.65
N GLU A 478 1.05 -1.12 23.34
CA GLU A 478 0.58 0.02 22.54
C GLU A 478 -0.94 -0.05 22.27
N GLU A 479 -1.48 -1.25 22.06
CA GLU A 479 -2.88 -1.44 21.69
C GLU A 479 -3.77 -1.72 22.91
N LEU A 480 -3.28 -2.48 23.88
CA LEU A 480 -4.10 -2.97 25.00
C LEU A 480 -3.73 -2.38 26.37
N GLY A 481 -2.62 -1.65 26.48
CA GLY A 481 -2.15 -1.10 27.77
C GLY A 481 -1.60 -2.14 28.76
N MET A 482 -1.23 -3.33 28.27
CA MET A 482 -0.72 -4.42 29.10
C MET A 482 0.67 -4.11 29.69
N PRO A 483 0.99 -4.54 30.93
CA PRO A 483 2.29 -4.31 31.56
C PRO A 483 3.34 -5.35 31.12
N LYS A 484 3.62 -5.38 29.81
CA LYS A 484 4.46 -6.42 29.20
C LYS A 484 5.95 -6.07 29.22
N LEU A 485 6.79 -7.06 29.56
CA LEU A 485 8.25 -6.95 29.60
C LEU A 485 8.89 -8.20 29.00
N TYR A 486 10.08 -8.05 28.43
CA TYR A 486 10.81 -9.18 27.86
C TYR A 486 11.52 -9.94 28.98
N CYS A 487 11.40 -11.26 29.00
CA CYS A 487 12.32 -12.14 29.72
C CYS A 487 12.41 -13.50 29.01
N ASP A 488 13.50 -14.23 29.25
CA ASP A 488 13.64 -15.61 28.80
C ASP A 488 12.70 -16.48 29.66
N ILE A 489 11.80 -17.24 29.02
CA ILE A 489 10.87 -18.14 29.71
C ILE A 489 11.16 -19.56 29.22
N ASN A 490 11.58 -20.43 30.14
CA ASN A 490 11.85 -21.82 29.86
C ASN A 490 10.84 -22.69 30.60
N VAL A 491 10.10 -23.50 29.85
CA VAL A 491 9.19 -24.51 30.39
C VAL A 491 9.80 -25.89 30.15
N THR A 492 9.99 -26.65 31.23
CA THR A 492 10.46 -28.04 31.18
C THR A 492 9.56 -28.91 32.04
N GLY A 493 9.36 -30.19 31.72
CA GLY A 493 8.46 -31.02 32.52
C GLY A 493 8.15 -32.37 31.91
N THR A 494 7.27 -33.09 32.60
CA THR A 494 6.66 -34.37 32.24
C THR A 494 5.14 -34.25 32.38
N GLU A 495 4.40 -35.35 32.21
CA GLU A 495 2.95 -35.35 32.44
C GLU A 495 2.55 -35.12 33.91
N SER A 496 3.43 -35.49 34.85
CA SER A 496 3.17 -35.40 36.30
C SER A 496 3.84 -34.22 36.99
N SER A 497 4.71 -33.46 36.30
CA SER A 497 5.40 -32.31 36.88
C SER A 497 5.84 -31.30 35.82
N SER A 498 5.93 -30.02 36.19
CA SER A 498 6.39 -28.97 35.30
C SER A 498 7.18 -27.91 36.06
N ARG A 499 8.20 -27.36 35.41
CA ARG A 499 9.01 -26.24 35.88
C ARG A 499 9.00 -25.13 34.85
N VAL A 500 8.57 -23.95 35.28
CA VAL A 500 8.67 -22.70 34.52
C VAL A 500 9.76 -21.86 35.15
N ALA A 501 10.74 -21.40 34.37
CA ALA A 501 11.82 -20.53 34.83
C ALA A 501 11.88 -19.26 33.99
N CYS A 502 11.78 -18.11 34.65
CA CYS A 502 11.97 -16.80 34.04
C CYS A 502 13.37 -16.26 34.37
N GLY A 503 14.06 -15.76 33.36
CA GLY A 503 15.38 -15.16 33.50
C GLY A 503 15.63 -14.06 32.50
N TRP A 504 16.78 -13.39 32.63
CA TRP A 504 17.22 -12.41 31.65
C TRP A 504 18.73 -12.53 31.49
N ARG A 505 19.18 -12.83 30.27
CA ARG A 505 20.62 -12.97 29.94
C ARG A 505 21.35 -13.95 30.89
N GLY A 506 20.68 -15.05 31.23
CA GLY A 506 21.20 -16.09 32.12
C GLY A 506 20.94 -15.88 33.61
N ALA A 507 20.52 -14.69 34.05
CA ALA A 507 20.12 -14.44 35.43
C ALA A 507 18.68 -14.91 35.65
N SER A 508 18.50 -16.09 36.23
CA SER A 508 17.18 -16.60 36.63
C SER A 508 16.69 -15.86 37.87
N PHE A 509 15.46 -15.34 37.86
CA PHE A 509 14.89 -14.57 38.97
C PHE A 509 13.53 -15.09 39.46
N LEU A 510 12.91 -16.00 38.72
CA LEU A 510 11.63 -16.59 39.13
C LEU A 510 11.53 -18.03 38.62
N THR A 511 11.09 -18.94 39.48
CA THR A 511 10.82 -20.35 39.16
C THR A 511 9.48 -20.75 39.75
N MET A 512 8.60 -21.32 38.93
CA MET A 512 7.37 -22.00 39.38
C MET A 512 7.51 -23.50 39.11
N LYS A 513 7.21 -24.32 40.12
CA LYS A 513 7.17 -25.79 40.02
C LYS A 513 5.75 -26.27 40.28
N LEU A 514 5.27 -27.18 39.45
CA LEU A 514 4.02 -27.91 39.62
C LEU A 514 4.38 -29.38 39.78
N ASP A 515 3.90 -30.04 40.83
CA ASP A 515 4.29 -31.40 41.19
C ASP A 515 3.05 -32.28 41.38
N ASP A 516 3.20 -33.59 41.27
CA ASP A 516 2.14 -34.60 41.45
C ASP A 516 0.86 -34.31 40.65
N LEU A 517 1.01 -33.85 39.41
CA LEU A 517 -0.12 -33.59 38.50
C LEU A 517 -0.78 -34.91 38.07
N ALA A 518 -2.10 -34.92 38.07
CA ALA A 518 -2.91 -36.03 37.60
C ALA A 518 -4.13 -35.53 36.82
N ASP A 519 -4.70 -36.38 35.97
CA ASP A 519 -5.91 -36.05 35.21
C ASP A 519 -7.07 -35.67 36.14
N MET A 520 -7.76 -34.58 35.81
CA MET A 520 -9.02 -34.24 36.45
C MET A 520 -10.12 -35.14 35.85
N PRO A 521 -11.00 -35.79 36.63
CA PRO A 521 -12.18 -36.42 36.06
C PRO A 521 -13.04 -35.34 35.39
N LEU A 522 -13.13 -35.39 34.06
CA LEU A 522 -13.95 -34.46 33.25
C LEU A 522 -15.43 -34.65 33.61
N GLU A 523 -16.00 -33.75 34.41
CA GLU A 523 -17.44 -33.51 34.37
C GLU A 523 -17.75 -32.70 33.10
N ASN A 524 -18.72 -33.16 32.32
CA ASN A 524 -19.01 -32.72 30.96
C ASN A 524 -19.21 -31.19 30.80
N GLY A 525 -18.46 -30.59 29.88
CA GLY A 525 -19.01 -29.63 28.90
C GLY A 525 -18.80 -28.13 29.16
N THR A 526 -17.98 -27.51 28.30
CA THR A 526 -17.91 -26.06 27.99
C THR A 526 -17.62 -25.09 29.15
N HIS A 527 -16.34 -24.92 29.49
CA HIS A 527 -15.89 -23.72 30.19
C HIS A 527 -15.66 -22.57 29.20
N SER A 528 -16.75 -21.87 28.87
CA SER A 528 -16.66 -20.40 28.79
C SER A 528 -16.21 -19.90 30.16
N ALA A 529 -15.49 -18.79 30.25
CA ALA A 529 -15.16 -18.07 31.49
C ALA A 529 -16.43 -17.60 32.23
N ASN A 530 -17.22 -18.54 32.72
CA ASN A 530 -18.49 -18.38 33.41
C ASN A 530 -18.62 -19.55 34.39
N CYS A 531 -18.24 -19.30 35.64
CA CYS A 531 -18.58 -20.16 36.76
C CYS A 531 -20.11 -20.11 36.94
N LYS A 532 -20.82 -21.14 36.50
CA LYS A 532 -22.16 -21.47 37.00
C LYS A 532 -22.03 -22.64 37.96
N THR A 533 -22.12 -22.37 39.25
CA THR A 533 -22.26 -23.41 40.28
C THR A 533 -23.75 -23.69 40.50
N SER A 534 -24.22 -24.87 40.08
CA SER A 534 -25.39 -25.51 40.67
C SER A 534 -25.01 -26.94 41.05
N ASP A 535 -25.40 -27.30 42.27
CA ASP A 535 -25.33 -28.62 42.92
C ASP A 535 -24.04 -28.92 43.71
N GLN A 536 -24.02 -28.44 44.97
CA GLN A 536 -23.20 -29.00 46.05
C GLN A 536 -23.98 -30.06 46.83
N PRO A 537 -23.38 -31.20 47.21
CA PRO A 537 -23.83 -31.98 48.35
C PRO A 537 -23.36 -31.30 49.65
N THR A 538 -24.28 -31.24 50.61
CA THR A 538 -24.22 -30.53 51.89
C THR A 538 -23.00 -30.82 52.77
N ALA A 539 -22.26 -29.79 53.19
CA ALA A 539 -21.61 -29.71 54.52
C ALA A 539 -21.12 -28.30 54.92
N ALA A 540 -21.51 -27.89 56.14
CA ALA A 540 -20.95 -26.87 57.06
C ALA A 540 -21.02 -25.36 56.70
N PRO A 541 -21.35 -24.47 57.67
CA PRO A 541 -21.54 -23.05 57.45
C PRO A 541 -20.23 -22.23 57.50
N SER A 542 -20.23 -21.12 56.74
CA SER A 542 -19.32 -19.95 56.76
C SER A 542 -18.06 -19.96 55.88
N GLN A 543 -18.24 -19.83 54.56
CA GLN A 543 -17.42 -18.92 53.74
C GLN A 543 -18.38 -18.05 52.92
N ALA A 544 -18.21 -16.72 52.96
CA ALA A 544 -18.97 -15.83 52.10
C ALA A 544 -18.72 -16.22 50.63
N PRO A 545 -19.73 -16.18 49.74
CA PRO A 545 -19.57 -16.52 48.34
C PRO A 545 -18.46 -15.67 47.72
N LYS A 546 -17.50 -16.30 47.04
CA LYS A 546 -16.43 -15.60 46.33
C LYS A 546 -17.07 -14.67 45.28
N PRO A 547 -16.65 -13.40 45.18
CA PRO A 547 -17.22 -12.48 44.21
C PRO A 547 -16.93 -12.96 42.78
N VAL A 548 -17.93 -12.83 41.90
CA VAL A 548 -17.80 -13.20 40.48
C VAL A 548 -16.93 -12.16 39.79
N GLU A 549 -15.75 -12.57 39.34
CA GLU A 549 -14.86 -11.74 38.54
C GLU A 549 -15.44 -11.52 37.15
N GLN A 550 -15.53 -10.26 36.73
CA GLN A 550 -16.13 -9.86 35.46
C GLN A 550 -15.08 -9.76 34.34
N GLY A 551 -13.80 -9.65 34.69
CA GLY A 551 -12.75 -9.37 33.72
C GLY A 551 -11.36 -9.18 34.33
N LEU A 552 -10.47 -8.64 33.51
CA LEU A 552 -9.07 -8.37 33.83
C LEU A 552 -8.80 -6.86 33.84
N PHE A 553 -8.21 -6.36 34.91
CA PHE A 553 -7.67 -5.02 35.03
C PHE A 553 -6.18 -4.99 34.65
N VAL A 554 -5.83 -4.00 33.83
CA VAL A 554 -4.44 -3.55 33.62
C VAL A 554 -4.37 -2.04 33.76
N TYR A 555 -3.18 -1.48 33.89
CA TYR A 555 -2.99 -0.04 34.02
C TYR A 555 -2.01 0.47 32.96
N ARG A 556 -2.50 1.35 32.10
CA ARG A 556 -1.71 1.91 31.01
C ARG A 556 -0.98 3.15 31.49
N TYR A 557 0.34 3.20 31.26
CA TYR A 557 1.17 4.37 31.49
C TYR A 557 2.16 4.56 30.32
N ILE A 558 2.07 5.68 29.62
CA ILE A 558 2.98 6.09 28.56
C ILE A 558 3.58 7.45 28.93
N PRO A 559 4.91 7.55 29.13
CA PRO A 559 5.54 8.80 29.53
C PRO A 559 5.50 9.82 28.38
N ALA A 560 5.31 11.10 28.74
CA ALA A 560 5.35 12.19 27.80
C ALA A 560 6.78 12.50 27.34
N VAL A 561 6.96 12.64 26.02
CA VAL A 561 8.27 12.97 25.44
C VAL A 561 8.72 14.36 25.92
N GLY A 562 9.90 14.43 26.53
CA GLY A 562 10.49 15.67 27.03
C GLY A 562 9.91 16.22 28.35
N LYS A 563 8.94 15.55 28.98
CA LYS A 563 8.30 16.00 30.23
C LYS A 563 8.41 14.92 31.32
N ARG A 564 9.51 14.94 32.08
CA ARG A 564 9.74 13.99 33.18
C ARG A 564 8.58 14.03 34.19
N GLY A 565 8.07 12.86 34.57
CA GLY A 565 6.98 12.71 35.54
C GLY A 565 5.59 13.04 34.99
N VAL A 566 5.45 13.31 33.69
CA VAL A 566 4.16 13.53 33.03
C VAL A 566 3.90 12.38 32.07
N ALA A 567 2.66 11.89 32.02
CA ALA A 567 2.23 10.86 31.08
C ALA A 567 1.46 11.48 29.90
N ASP A 568 1.69 10.95 28.68
CA ASP A 568 0.83 11.20 27.52
C ASP A 568 -0.43 10.31 27.58
N ALA A 569 -0.35 9.17 28.27
CA ALA A 569 -1.49 8.32 28.58
C ALA A 569 -1.32 7.68 29.95
N GLU A 570 -2.29 7.87 30.84
CA GLU A 570 -2.34 7.24 32.16
C GLU A 570 -3.79 6.93 32.50
N TYR A 571 -4.16 5.66 32.58
CA TYR A 571 -5.52 5.25 32.94
C TYR A 571 -5.64 3.73 33.18
N PRO A 572 -6.62 3.28 33.98
CA PRO A 572 -7.02 1.89 34.07
C PRO A 572 -7.67 1.42 32.77
N VAL A 573 -7.38 0.17 32.43
CA VAL A 573 -7.98 -0.55 31.30
C VAL A 573 -8.63 -1.83 31.84
N PHE A 574 -9.79 -2.15 31.31
CA PHE A 574 -10.54 -3.36 31.67
C PHE A 574 -10.82 -4.20 30.43
N ILE A 575 -10.71 -5.51 30.60
CA ILE A 575 -11.07 -6.50 29.58
C ILE A 575 -12.21 -7.32 30.15
N ASP A 576 -13.41 -7.10 29.62
CA ASP A 576 -14.62 -7.79 30.03
C ASP A 576 -14.70 -9.18 29.39
N TYR A 577 -14.69 -10.23 30.23
CA TYR A 577 -14.74 -11.61 29.75
C TYR A 577 -16.05 -11.93 29.02
N LYS A 578 -17.14 -11.18 29.26
CA LYS A 578 -18.41 -11.37 28.56
C LYS A 578 -18.37 -10.89 27.11
N LYS A 579 -17.45 -9.99 26.76
CA LYS A 579 -17.29 -9.46 25.39
C LYS A 579 -16.35 -10.30 24.53
N ALA A 580 -15.72 -11.35 25.09
CA ALA A 580 -14.79 -12.19 24.35
C ALA A 580 -15.49 -12.89 23.15
N THR A 581 -14.93 -12.68 21.96
CA THR A 581 -15.46 -13.18 20.68
C THR A 581 -14.90 -14.54 20.28
N ALA A 582 -13.69 -14.88 20.74
CA ALA A 582 -13.02 -16.16 20.48
C ALA A 582 -13.15 -17.09 21.69
N THR A 583 -13.53 -18.34 21.45
CA THR A 583 -13.65 -19.37 22.49
C THR A 583 -12.35 -20.16 22.60
N ARG A 584 -11.66 -20.01 23.72
CA ARG A 584 -10.57 -20.90 24.13
C ARG A 584 -11.20 -22.24 24.53
N VAL A 585 -10.75 -23.33 23.94
CA VAL A 585 -11.29 -24.68 24.18
C VAL A 585 -10.19 -25.54 24.79
N ALA A 586 -10.42 -26.02 26.02
CA ALA A 586 -9.52 -26.93 26.70
C ALA A 586 -9.71 -28.36 26.17
N ASP A 587 -8.61 -28.98 25.74
CA ASP A 587 -8.56 -30.36 25.26
C ASP A 587 -8.18 -31.32 26.40
N LYS A 588 -7.29 -30.90 27.30
CA LYS A 588 -6.87 -31.69 28.48
C LYS A 588 -6.51 -30.79 29.64
N THR A 589 -6.83 -31.24 30.85
CA THR A 589 -6.50 -30.58 32.11
C THR A 589 -5.93 -31.58 33.10
N VAL A 590 -4.73 -31.31 33.62
CA VAL A 590 -4.14 -32.03 34.76
C VAL A 590 -3.98 -31.07 35.94
N TRP A 591 -4.14 -31.57 37.15
CA TRP A 591 -4.12 -30.74 38.35
C TRP A 591 -3.52 -31.43 39.58
N SER A 592 -3.12 -30.64 40.57
CA SER A 592 -2.71 -31.08 41.90
C SER A 592 -2.86 -29.95 42.93
N ARG A 593 -2.50 -30.22 44.19
CA ARG A 593 -2.35 -29.19 45.26
C ARG A 593 -0.88 -28.96 45.64
N LYS A 594 0.06 -29.47 44.85
CA LYS A 594 1.49 -29.41 45.14
C LYS A 594 2.22 -28.60 44.09
N GLY A 595 3.02 -27.66 44.56
CA GLY A 595 3.88 -26.83 43.75
C GLY A 595 4.57 -25.78 44.60
N SER A 596 5.43 -24.99 43.98
CA SER A 596 6.11 -23.88 44.64
C SER A 596 6.39 -22.74 43.66
N ILE A 597 6.52 -21.54 44.22
CA ILE A 597 7.08 -20.38 43.53
C ILE A 597 8.29 -19.92 44.33
N GLU A 598 9.41 -19.78 43.65
CA GLU A 598 10.68 -19.26 44.18
C GLU A 598 11.06 -18.04 43.35
N ALA A 599 11.13 -16.88 44.00
CA ALA A 599 11.56 -15.62 43.37
C ALA A 599 12.82 -15.11 44.08
N ASP A 600 13.77 -14.61 43.29
CA ASP A 600 15.03 -14.03 43.76
C ASP A 600 15.13 -12.63 43.17
N GLY A 601 15.19 -11.62 44.04
CA GLY A 601 15.24 -10.23 43.62
C GLY A 601 16.45 -9.87 42.76
N ARG A 602 17.52 -10.67 42.87
CA ARG A 602 18.83 -10.37 42.26
C ARG A 602 19.31 -8.97 42.64
N ASP A 603 20.40 -8.52 42.04
CA ASP A 603 20.88 -7.14 42.18
C ASP A 603 20.79 -6.38 40.85
N TRP A 604 21.04 -5.08 40.89
CA TRP A 604 21.05 -4.24 39.69
C TRP A 604 22.11 -4.67 38.67
N GLU A 605 23.21 -5.29 39.09
CA GLU A 605 24.29 -5.71 38.18
C GLU A 605 23.87 -6.93 37.34
N SER A 606 23.21 -7.90 37.97
CA SER A 606 22.73 -9.13 37.33
C SER A 606 21.37 -8.97 36.63
N LEU A 607 20.53 -8.03 37.08
CA LEU A 607 19.19 -7.82 36.54
C LEU A 607 18.80 -6.32 36.42
N PRO A 608 19.57 -5.49 35.70
CA PRO A 608 19.41 -4.03 35.71
C PRO A 608 17.99 -3.54 35.37
N THR A 609 17.38 -4.07 34.31
CA THR A 609 16.07 -3.58 33.85
C THR A 609 14.88 -4.21 34.54
N LEU A 610 15.07 -5.29 35.33
CA LEU A 610 13.98 -6.04 35.96
C LEU A 610 14.15 -6.25 37.48
N HIS A 611 15.26 -5.85 38.09
CA HIS A 611 15.55 -6.04 39.53
C HIS A 611 14.42 -5.53 40.42
N HIS A 612 13.92 -4.33 40.17
CA HIS A 612 12.81 -3.74 40.94
C HIS A 612 11.53 -4.59 40.92
N ILE A 613 11.27 -5.31 39.82
CA ILE A 613 10.12 -6.22 39.70
C ILE A 613 10.44 -7.55 40.38
N ALA A 614 11.62 -8.12 40.12
CA ALA A 614 12.04 -9.38 40.73
C ALA A 614 12.09 -9.28 42.26
N ALA A 615 12.59 -8.16 42.80
CA ALA A 615 12.63 -7.89 44.23
C ALA A 615 11.22 -7.82 44.81
N GLY A 616 10.30 -7.10 44.15
CA GLY A 616 8.89 -7.08 44.55
C GLY A 616 8.23 -8.46 44.51
N LEU A 617 8.52 -9.27 43.48
CA LEU A 617 8.00 -10.65 43.41
C LEU A 617 8.59 -11.55 44.51
N ALA A 618 9.85 -11.36 44.90
CA ALA A 618 10.51 -12.11 45.98
C ALA A 618 9.95 -11.80 47.38
N GLU A 619 9.34 -10.62 47.54
CA GLU A 619 8.68 -10.21 48.78
C GLU A 619 7.23 -10.74 48.92
N VAL A 620 6.63 -11.28 47.85
CA VAL A 620 5.25 -11.84 47.90
C VAL A 620 5.25 -13.11 48.77
N PRO A 621 4.62 -13.12 49.95
CA PRO A 621 4.61 -14.31 50.79
C PRO A 621 3.61 -15.33 50.26
N VAL A 622 4.03 -16.58 50.10
CA VAL A 622 3.14 -17.69 49.72
C VAL A 622 2.74 -18.44 50.99
N TYR A 623 1.47 -18.32 51.41
CA TYR A 623 0.98 -18.96 52.63
C TYR A 623 0.52 -20.40 52.41
N GLU A 624 -0.19 -20.64 51.32
CA GLU A 624 -0.79 -21.93 51.00
C GLU A 624 -0.99 -22.06 49.49
N VAL A 625 -0.56 -23.17 48.89
CA VAL A 625 -0.91 -23.51 47.50
C VAL A 625 -2.32 -24.07 47.48
N ILE A 626 -3.17 -23.48 46.64
CA ILE A 626 -4.57 -23.87 46.47
C ILE A 626 -4.72 -24.83 45.30
N GLU A 627 -4.03 -24.55 44.20
CA GLU A 627 -4.15 -25.31 42.96
C GLU A 627 -2.87 -25.19 42.13
N ALA A 628 -2.38 -26.32 41.62
CA ALA A 628 -1.44 -26.41 40.52
C ALA A 628 -2.17 -27.03 39.33
N LYS A 629 -2.12 -26.42 38.14
CA LYS A 629 -2.88 -26.86 36.97
C LYS A 629 -2.07 -26.70 35.69
N ILE A 630 -2.16 -27.67 34.79
CA ILE A 630 -1.78 -27.52 33.37
C ILE A 630 -3.02 -27.75 32.53
N GLU A 631 -3.30 -26.81 31.65
CA GLU A 631 -4.44 -26.86 30.72
C GLU A 631 -3.92 -26.65 29.30
N GLU A 632 -4.15 -27.64 28.43
CA GLU A 632 -3.83 -27.54 27.00
C GLU A 632 -5.09 -27.47 26.16
N GLY A 633 -5.00 -26.77 25.03
CA GLY A 633 -6.15 -26.57 24.18
C GLY A 633 -5.86 -25.82 22.88
N HIS A 634 -6.93 -25.39 22.23
CA HIS A 634 -6.90 -24.61 21.01
C HIS A 634 -7.79 -23.35 21.10
N GLY A 635 -7.52 -22.39 20.21
CA GLY A 635 -8.03 -21.04 20.30
C GLY A 635 -7.22 -20.17 21.27
N VAL A 636 -7.14 -18.88 21.00
CA VAL A 636 -6.49 -17.89 21.88
C VAL A 636 -7.48 -16.77 22.15
N GLU A 637 -7.49 -16.29 23.40
CA GLU A 637 -8.39 -15.21 23.83
C GLU A 637 -8.19 -13.97 22.96
N ASP A 638 -9.31 -13.44 22.45
CA ASP A 638 -9.34 -12.14 21.79
C ASP A 638 -9.47 -11.04 22.85
N LEU A 639 -8.37 -10.34 23.09
CA LEU A 639 -8.29 -9.23 24.03
C LEU A 639 -8.61 -7.87 23.37
N SER A 640 -9.15 -7.86 22.13
CA SER A 640 -9.51 -6.63 21.39
C SER A 640 -10.52 -5.73 22.12
N GLN A 641 -11.24 -6.27 23.09
CA GLN A 641 -12.26 -5.58 23.88
C GLN A 641 -11.70 -4.77 25.06
N ALA A 642 -10.36 -4.66 25.16
CA ALA A 642 -9.71 -3.82 26.17
C ALA A 642 -10.18 -2.36 26.06
N GLU A 643 -10.76 -1.82 27.13
CA GLU A 643 -11.33 -0.47 27.15
C GLU A 643 -10.85 0.35 28.34
N ARG A 644 -10.72 1.66 28.16
CA ARG A 644 -10.49 2.61 29.26
C ARG A 644 -11.75 2.72 30.13
N ILE A 645 -11.60 2.68 31.45
CA ILE A 645 -12.74 2.58 32.39
C ILE A 645 -12.80 3.65 33.48
N GLU A 646 -12.12 4.79 33.31
CA GLU A 646 -12.09 5.89 34.29
C GLU A 646 -13.46 6.44 34.73
#